data_AF-A0AAW3TY31-F1
#
_entry.id   AF-A0AAW3TY31-F1
#
_cell.length_a   1.000
_cell.length_b   1.000
_cell.length_c   1.000
_cell.angle_alpha   90.00
_cell.angle_beta   90.00
_cell.angle_gamma   90.00
#
_symmetry.space_group_name_H-M   'P 1'
#
loop_
_entity.id
_entity.type
_entity.pdbx_description
1 polymer ?
#
loop_
_entity_poly.entity_id
_entity_poly.type
_entity_poly.pdbx_seq_one_letter_code
_entity_poly.pdbx_strand_id
1 'polypeptide(L)'
;MGYFTTPLESATRKRLDALLENLGWETDEQSADCNVFTERPKTKAQRSTLKGVKPDYVLYERGTDKPIAIIEAKRPGQNLADALKQGIDLYAKPLNVDIVFVADGSFVEAHDLRDGRRLQIDGEDVTTLLSERDVLRFIDQGSSVKTPEIVRHTKHELISAFGAANDLLRKEGLREGLERFTEFSNLLFLKLISEIEADREASGEKRILEKRYCWDAFKSKPAQDMLDYINDTVLPRLIRDYNHTGDVFQRKLAINTPKTLKTIVDRLSKLELLNTDSDIKGDAFEYFLRNSISVGNDLGEYFTPRHIVKLAVDLVDPLFEETVYDPTCGTGGFLIQAFRHIKGKVKNTPKNIKFLKEETIFGRELTATAKVAKMNMIIIGDGHNNIEQMDSLSKPWKDKFEVVLANFPFSQTTDHAGLYGYTTDNANPVFFQHIIDALKEDGRAGVVVPEGVLFDESAPNVRVRRRLLETCELEAVISLHEYVFRPYTGQPTSLLIFKKGKPTKSVWFFDVINDGFEKSTRKLGRRPIPDNDLPMLRQLWSDRGHSDRSFSVDIKTIKKHGYKLTIDEFRDQYANPNWVQLGGPKGICDIVIGGTPDTKKREYYGGEHLFAKIADITACEGAELHETEERLTDAGVKNSNVKLLPPGTLLLSFKLSLGKVAMTGRPMYTNEAIAGIIPKDERVLPKFLYYVLPRIPMPGARKAAKGQTSSKGRLEKAKVPLPSIAEQQAMIDMMEAHDAEVARLKAEVGERNVAADEAFRLNALA
;
A
#
# COMPACT_ATOMS: atom_id res chain seq x y z
N MET A 1 -46.33 6.75 -11.07
CA MET A 1 -45.91 5.33 -10.91
C MET A 1 -45.70 5.08 -9.42
N GLY A 2 -46.40 4.11 -8.84
CA GLY A 2 -46.20 3.77 -7.42
C GLY A 2 -44.82 3.15 -7.22
N TYR A 3 -44.01 3.73 -6.33
CA TYR A 3 -42.76 3.14 -5.88
C TYR A 3 -43.09 1.92 -5.00
N PHE A 4 -43.18 0.73 -5.60
CA PHE A 4 -43.19 -0.51 -4.84
C PHE A 4 -41.74 -0.85 -4.47
N THR A 5 -41.42 -0.79 -3.18
CA THR A 5 -40.14 -1.27 -2.63
C THR A 5 -40.10 -2.79 -2.76
N THR A 6 -39.19 -3.29 -3.60
CA THR A 6 -38.93 -4.74 -3.74
C THR A 6 -38.22 -5.24 -2.49
N PRO A 7 -38.57 -6.39 -1.90
CA PRO A 7 -37.90 -6.92 -0.71
C PRO A 7 -36.39 -7.13 -0.91
N LEU A 8 -35.61 -6.85 0.12
CA LEU A 8 -34.16 -7.07 0.13
C LEU A 8 -33.82 -8.56 -0.01
N GLU A 9 -32.74 -8.89 -0.75
CA GLU A 9 -32.29 -10.28 -0.86
C GLU A 9 -31.83 -10.85 0.48
N SER A 10 -32.16 -12.12 0.74
CA SER A 10 -31.89 -12.79 2.02
C SER A 10 -30.41 -12.80 2.42
N ALA A 11 -29.48 -12.85 1.45
CA ALA A 11 -28.05 -12.84 1.73
C ALA A 11 -27.53 -11.46 2.18
N THR A 12 -27.97 -10.37 1.52
CA THR A 12 -27.62 -8.99 1.90
C THR A 12 -28.20 -8.64 3.27
N ARG A 13 -29.46 -9.05 3.53
CA ARG A 13 -30.12 -8.86 4.82
C ARG A 13 -29.34 -9.53 5.96
N LYS A 14 -28.99 -10.81 5.81
CA LYS A 14 -28.20 -11.56 6.81
C LYS A 14 -26.86 -10.88 7.13
N ARG A 15 -26.20 -10.28 6.13
CA ARG A 15 -24.94 -9.54 6.34
C ARG A 15 -25.17 -8.24 7.10
N LEU A 16 -26.19 -7.47 6.73
CA LEU A 16 -26.53 -6.21 7.42
C LEU A 16 -26.99 -6.44 8.85
N ASP A 17 -27.82 -7.46 9.09
CA ASP A 17 -28.26 -7.86 10.42
C ASP A 17 -27.04 -8.19 11.30
N ALA A 18 -26.12 -9.03 10.79
CA ALA A 18 -24.88 -9.37 11.49
C ALA A 18 -23.99 -8.13 11.75
N LEU A 19 -23.88 -7.20 10.79
CA LEU A 19 -23.13 -5.96 10.96
C LEU A 19 -23.75 -5.05 12.04
N LEU A 20 -25.08 -4.92 12.07
CA LEU A 20 -25.79 -4.11 13.06
C LEU A 20 -25.66 -4.71 14.46
N GLU A 21 -25.88 -6.02 14.60
CA GLU A 21 -25.65 -6.74 15.86
C GLU A 21 -24.20 -6.56 16.35
N ASN A 22 -23.23 -6.64 15.44
CA ASN A 22 -21.81 -6.36 15.71
C ASN A 22 -21.55 -4.91 16.12
N LEU A 23 -22.33 -3.94 15.68
CA LEU A 23 -22.19 -2.54 16.10
C LEU A 23 -22.91 -2.25 17.43
N GLY A 24 -23.55 -3.26 18.02
CA GLY A 24 -24.26 -3.17 19.29
C GLY A 24 -25.71 -2.74 19.17
N TRP A 25 -26.27 -2.81 17.97
CA TRP A 25 -27.69 -2.67 17.75
C TRP A 25 -28.43 -3.97 18.12
N GLU A 26 -29.66 -3.84 18.63
CA GLU A 26 -30.56 -4.95 18.97
C GLU A 26 -31.65 -5.06 17.91
N THR A 27 -31.56 -6.14 17.12
CA THR A 27 -32.42 -6.46 15.97
C THR A 27 -33.59 -7.35 16.33
N ASP A 28 -33.58 -8.00 17.50
CA ASP A 28 -34.69 -8.82 17.96
C ASP A 28 -35.86 -7.92 18.39
N GLU A 29 -36.88 -7.81 17.53
CA GLU A 29 -38.09 -7.03 17.80
C GLU A 29 -38.90 -7.53 19.01
N GLN A 30 -38.59 -8.70 19.58
CA GLN A 30 -39.16 -9.19 20.85
C GLN A 30 -38.40 -8.70 22.08
N SER A 31 -37.16 -8.21 21.91
CA SER A 31 -36.34 -7.67 22.99
C SER A 31 -36.89 -6.32 23.47
N ALA A 32 -36.88 -6.12 24.79
CA ALA A 32 -37.25 -4.83 25.39
C ALA A 32 -36.26 -3.70 25.00
N ASP A 33 -35.04 -4.07 24.61
CA ASP A 33 -33.97 -3.15 24.21
C ASP A 33 -33.89 -2.97 22.67
N CYS A 34 -34.84 -3.52 21.92
CA CYS A 34 -34.86 -3.43 20.46
C CYS A 34 -34.79 -1.97 19.99
N ASN A 35 -33.74 -1.69 19.22
CA ASN A 35 -33.47 -0.37 18.67
C ASN A 35 -33.21 -0.39 17.15
N VAL A 36 -33.54 -1.51 16.49
CA VAL A 36 -33.58 -1.64 15.03
C VAL A 36 -34.91 -2.26 14.61
N PHE A 37 -35.62 -1.60 13.70
CA PHE A 37 -36.83 -2.15 13.10
C PHE A 37 -36.63 -2.33 11.61
N THR A 38 -37.02 -3.50 11.10
CA THR A 38 -36.86 -3.85 9.69
C THR A 38 -38.17 -3.72 8.93
N GLU A 39 -38.14 -3.19 7.71
CA GLU A 39 -39.32 -3.02 6.83
C GLU A 39 -40.49 -2.19 7.41
N ARG A 40 -40.29 -1.52 8.56
CA ARG A 40 -41.30 -0.70 9.23
C ARG A 40 -40.70 0.22 10.30
N PRO A 41 -41.33 1.36 10.57
CA PRO A 41 -41.09 2.11 11.81
C PRO A 41 -41.67 1.44 13.07
N LYS A 42 -41.11 1.79 14.24
CA LYS A 42 -41.48 1.29 15.57
C LYS A 42 -42.93 1.62 15.91
N THR A 43 -43.32 2.90 15.83
CA THR A 43 -44.64 3.37 16.28
C THR A 43 -45.69 3.41 15.15
N LYS A 44 -46.97 3.32 15.52
CA LYS A 44 -48.10 3.46 14.56
C LYS A 44 -48.17 4.85 13.92
N ALA A 45 -47.79 5.90 14.65
CA ALA A 45 -47.76 7.26 14.15
C ALA A 45 -46.73 7.39 13.00
N GLN A 46 -45.49 6.93 13.24
CA GLN A 46 -44.42 6.93 12.22
C GLN A 46 -44.80 6.10 10.99
N ARG A 47 -45.43 4.94 11.16
CA ARG A 47 -45.94 4.12 10.04
C ARG A 47 -46.95 4.88 9.17
N SER A 48 -47.81 5.67 9.79
CA SER A 48 -48.82 6.47 9.08
C SER A 48 -48.16 7.59 8.27
N THR A 49 -47.06 8.17 8.77
CA THR A 49 -46.27 9.19 8.07
C THR A 49 -45.67 8.67 6.77
N LEU A 50 -45.28 7.39 6.72
CA LEU A 50 -44.70 6.76 5.53
C LEU A 50 -45.71 6.32 4.47
N LYS A 51 -47.03 6.46 4.70
CA LYS A 51 -48.10 6.15 3.72
C LYS A 51 -47.96 4.79 3.01
N GLY A 52 -47.43 3.78 3.70
CA GLY A 52 -47.27 2.42 3.18
C GLY A 52 -45.94 2.10 2.50
N VAL A 53 -45.02 3.06 2.36
CA VAL A 53 -43.64 2.79 1.91
C VAL A 53 -42.84 2.20 3.09
N LYS A 54 -41.95 1.24 2.80
CA LYS A 54 -41.20 0.48 3.81
C LYS A 54 -39.69 0.73 3.67
N PRO A 55 -39.04 1.34 4.67
CA PRO A 55 -37.58 1.42 4.72
C PRO A 55 -36.99 0.04 5.02
N ASP A 56 -35.80 -0.27 4.54
CA ASP A 56 -35.14 -1.54 4.88
C ASP A 56 -34.85 -1.62 6.38
N TYR A 57 -34.22 -0.59 6.95
CA TYR A 57 -33.97 -0.48 8.38
C TYR A 57 -34.23 0.94 8.92
N VAL A 58 -34.81 1.01 10.12
CA VAL A 58 -34.91 2.22 10.93
C VAL A 58 -34.20 2.00 12.25
N LEU A 59 -33.21 2.84 12.54
CA LEU A 59 -32.40 2.80 13.75
C LEU A 59 -32.94 3.80 14.77
N TYR A 60 -33.04 3.39 16.04
CA TYR A 60 -33.61 4.18 17.13
C TYR A 60 -32.58 4.44 18.24
N GLU A 61 -32.71 5.57 18.91
CA GLU A 61 -32.03 5.77 20.19
C GLU A 61 -32.63 4.80 21.22
N ARG A 62 -31.77 3.98 21.84
CA ARG A 62 -32.12 2.88 22.72
C ARG A 62 -32.97 3.35 23.89
N GLY A 63 -34.04 2.61 24.17
CA GLY A 63 -35.00 2.96 25.20
C GLY A 63 -35.97 4.09 24.81
N THR A 64 -35.91 4.60 23.57
CA THR A 64 -36.80 5.67 23.08
C THR A 64 -37.57 5.25 21.81
N ASP A 65 -38.49 6.11 21.38
CA ASP A 65 -39.20 6.00 20.10
C ASP A 65 -38.63 6.94 19.02
N LYS A 66 -37.47 7.57 19.29
CA LYS A 66 -36.84 8.55 18.40
C LYS A 66 -35.98 7.83 17.34
N PRO A 67 -36.33 7.93 16.05
CA PRO A 67 -35.48 7.40 14.99
C PRO A 67 -34.27 8.33 14.82
N ILE A 68 -33.07 7.74 14.69
CA ILE A 68 -31.80 8.47 14.61
C ILE A 68 -31.04 8.22 13.31
N ALA A 69 -31.33 7.12 12.61
CA ALA A 69 -30.78 6.87 11.28
C ALA A 69 -31.67 5.94 10.45
N ILE A 70 -31.54 6.04 9.12
CA ILE A 70 -32.16 5.14 8.15
C ILE A 70 -31.07 4.39 7.40
N ILE A 71 -31.29 3.10 7.11
CA ILE A 71 -30.47 2.35 6.16
C ILE A 71 -31.36 1.98 4.98
N GLU A 72 -30.98 2.42 3.79
CA GLU A 72 -31.54 1.95 2.53
C GLU A 72 -30.50 1.05 1.86
N ALA A 73 -30.88 -0.20 1.59
CA ALA A 73 -29.98 -1.18 1.03
C ALA A 73 -30.33 -1.51 -0.43
N LYS A 74 -29.30 -1.75 -1.24
CA LYS A 74 -29.44 -2.20 -2.64
C LYS A 74 -28.77 -3.52 -2.88
N ARG A 75 -29.05 -4.09 -4.06
CA ARG A 75 -28.33 -5.27 -4.54
C ARG A 75 -26.92 -4.83 -4.99
N PRO A 76 -25.90 -5.69 -4.83
CA PRO A 76 -24.55 -5.41 -5.31
C PRO A 76 -24.53 -4.95 -6.78
N GLY A 77 -23.82 -3.87 -7.08
CA GLY A 77 -23.68 -3.32 -8.43
C GLY A 77 -24.82 -2.41 -8.92
N GLN A 78 -25.76 -2.03 -8.04
CA GLN A 78 -26.77 -1.01 -8.33
C GLN A 78 -26.31 0.39 -7.90
N ASN A 79 -26.87 1.43 -8.54
CA ASN A 79 -26.48 2.82 -8.29
C ASN A 79 -26.88 3.29 -6.88
N LEU A 80 -25.89 3.60 -6.04
CA LEU A 80 -26.08 4.12 -4.69
C LEU A 80 -26.71 5.52 -4.65
N ALA A 81 -26.58 6.32 -5.71
CA ALA A 81 -27.18 7.66 -5.76
C ALA A 81 -28.72 7.62 -5.76
N ASP A 82 -29.31 6.63 -6.46
CA ASP A 82 -30.76 6.44 -6.47
C ASP A 82 -31.28 5.95 -5.11
N ALA A 83 -30.49 5.09 -4.47
CA ALA A 83 -30.76 4.59 -3.13
C ALA A 83 -30.67 5.69 -2.07
N LEU A 84 -29.68 6.58 -2.17
CA LEU A 84 -29.58 7.76 -1.32
C LEU A 84 -30.81 8.66 -1.47
N LYS A 85 -31.19 8.98 -2.71
CA LYS A 85 -32.36 9.82 -2.98
C LYS A 85 -33.63 9.20 -2.43
N GLN A 86 -33.81 7.89 -2.61
CA GLN A 86 -34.94 7.14 -2.04
C GLN A 86 -34.93 7.19 -0.50
N GLY A 87 -33.76 6.92 0.10
CA GLY A 87 -33.53 6.96 1.54
C GLY A 87 -33.96 8.30 2.16
N ILE A 88 -33.57 9.39 1.50
CA ILE A 88 -33.86 10.76 1.90
C ILE A 88 -35.34 11.12 1.74
N ASP A 89 -35.85 10.99 0.52
CA ASP A 89 -37.16 11.56 0.16
C ASP A 89 -38.33 10.73 0.69
N LEU A 90 -38.18 9.40 0.74
CA LEU A 90 -39.27 8.51 1.14
C LEU A 90 -39.28 8.18 2.63
N TYR A 91 -38.14 8.26 3.33
CA TYR A 91 -38.07 7.81 4.74
C TYR A 91 -37.51 8.87 5.68
N ALA A 92 -36.30 9.40 5.41
CA ALA A 92 -35.62 10.26 6.37
C ALA A 92 -36.33 11.61 6.56
N LYS A 93 -36.75 12.29 5.48
CA LYS A 93 -37.53 13.54 5.56
C LYS A 93 -38.88 13.34 6.27
N PRO A 94 -39.72 12.35 5.90
CA PRO A 94 -40.99 12.11 6.61
C PRO A 94 -40.82 11.74 8.09
N LEU A 95 -39.76 11.01 8.46
CA LEU A 95 -39.51 10.60 9.84
C LEU A 95 -38.68 11.61 10.65
N ASN A 96 -38.26 12.71 10.02
CA ASN A 96 -37.38 13.73 10.60
C ASN A 96 -36.08 13.14 11.17
N VAL A 97 -35.36 12.41 10.31
CA VAL A 97 -34.08 11.75 10.61
C VAL A 97 -32.95 12.43 9.84
N ASP A 98 -31.87 12.76 10.53
CA ASP A 98 -30.75 13.54 9.96
C ASP A 98 -29.67 12.68 9.31
N ILE A 99 -29.59 11.39 9.62
CA ILE A 99 -28.53 10.49 9.14
C ILE A 99 -29.10 9.39 8.23
N VAL A 100 -28.50 9.22 7.05
CA VAL A 100 -28.86 8.15 6.10
C VAL A 100 -27.63 7.35 5.72
N PHE A 101 -27.74 6.05 5.87
CA PHE A 101 -26.81 5.07 5.34
C PHE A 101 -27.37 4.46 4.07
N VAL A 102 -26.51 4.30 3.07
CA VAL A 102 -26.81 3.56 1.85
C VAL A 102 -25.81 2.43 1.75
N ALA A 103 -26.30 1.19 1.61
CA ALA A 103 -25.44 0.02 1.59
C ALA A 103 -25.79 -0.95 0.46
N ASP A 104 -24.83 -1.64 -0.14
CA ASP A 104 -25.08 -2.71 -1.13
C ASP A 104 -24.64 -4.11 -0.64
N GLY A 105 -24.30 -4.22 0.64
CA GLY A 105 -23.80 -5.44 1.27
C GLY A 105 -22.27 -5.60 1.27
N SER A 106 -21.54 -4.69 0.61
CA SER A 106 -20.08 -4.61 0.64
C SER A 106 -19.56 -3.19 0.85
N PHE A 107 -20.29 -2.18 0.40
CA PHE A 107 -19.97 -0.76 0.57
C PHE A 107 -21.05 -0.05 1.38
N VAL A 108 -20.64 0.96 2.15
CA VAL A 108 -21.55 1.85 2.88
C VAL A 108 -21.17 3.29 2.58
N GLU A 109 -22.15 4.11 2.24
CA GLU A 109 -22.04 5.57 2.29
C GLU A 109 -22.91 6.11 3.41
N ALA A 110 -22.36 7.01 4.22
CA ALA A 110 -23.07 7.67 5.30
C ALA A 110 -23.18 9.18 5.05
N HIS A 111 -24.38 9.73 5.11
CA HIS A 111 -24.67 11.12 4.79
C HIS A 111 -25.40 11.83 5.94
N ASP A 112 -25.02 13.09 6.17
CA ASP A 112 -25.72 14.03 7.04
C ASP A 112 -26.65 14.92 6.20
N LEU A 113 -27.95 14.86 6.45
CA LEU A 113 -28.95 15.59 5.66
C LEU A 113 -29.01 17.08 6.00
N ARG A 114 -28.44 17.48 7.15
CA ARG A 114 -28.47 18.88 7.61
C ARG A 114 -27.59 19.77 6.74
N ASP A 115 -26.46 19.23 6.27
CA ASP A 115 -25.52 19.93 5.39
C ASP A 115 -25.27 19.24 4.03
N GLY A 116 -25.85 18.05 3.82
CA GLY A 116 -25.77 17.28 2.59
C GLY A 116 -24.39 16.66 2.33
N ARG A 117 -23.52 16.59 3.35
CA ARG A 117 -22.16 16.04 3.24
C ARG A 117 -22.11 14.59 3.71
N ARG A 118 -21.04 13.91 3.28
CA ARG A 118 -20.68 12.60 3.83
C ARG A 118 -20.18 12.75 5.26
N LEU A 119 -20.47 11.74 6.08
CA LEU A 119 -19.91 11.64 7.42
C LEU A 119 -18.41 11.38 7.32
N GLN A 120 -17.61 12.11 8.09
CA GLN A 120 -16.16 11.98 8.12
C GLN A 120 -15.63 11.80 9.54
N ILE A 121 -14.74 10.84 9.73
CA ILE A 121 -13.94 10.68 10.95
C ILE A 121 -12.49 11.01 10.62
N ASP A 122 -11.91 11.98 11.34
CA ASP A 122 -10.51 12.40 11.17
C ASP A 122 -10.13 12.80 9.72
N GLY A 123 -11.12 13.30 8.95
CA GLY A 123 -10.95 13.73 7.56
C GLY A 123 -11.15 12.64 6.50
N GLU A 124 -11.42 11.40 6.92
CA GLU A 124 -11.71 10.27 6.03
C GLU A 124 -13.22 9.98 5.99
N ASP A 125 -13.74 9.66 4.81
CA ASP A 125 -15.15 9.30 4.62
C ASP A 125 -15.50 8.01 5.40
N VAL A 126 -16.63 8.02 6.12
CA VAL A 126 -17.17 6.84 6.79
C VAL A 126 -17.70 5.87 5.73
N THR A 127 -17.00 4.75 5.58
CA THR A 127 -17.31 3.69 4.60
C THR A 127 -17.94 2.44 5.23
N THR A 128 -18.37 2.55 6.49
CA THR A 128 -18.98 1.47 7.27
C THR A 128 -20.27 1.93 7.95
N LEU A 129 -21.10 0.99 8.42
CA LEU A 129 -22.16 1.32 9.38
C LEU A 129 -21.54 1.76 10.72
N LEU A 130 -22.28 2.55 11.51
CA LEU A 130 -21.83 3.12 12.77
C LEU A 130 -22.58 2.52 13.97
N SER A 131 -21.94 2.54 15.14
CA SER A 131 -22.60 2.21 16.40
C SER A 131 -23.61 3.30 16.79
N GLU A 132 -24.59 2.97 17.64
CA GLU A 132 -25.55 3.94 18.17
C GLU A 132 -24.85 5.18 18.77
N ARG A 133 -23.79 4.95 19.57
CA ARG A 133 -23.00 6.01 20.18
C ARG A 133 -22.38 6.94 19.14
N ASP A 134 -21.84 6.39 18.06
CA ASP A 134 -21.18 7.18 17.03
C ASP A 134 -22.21 7.92 16.17
N VAL A 135 -23.36 7.32 15.86
CA VAL A 135 -24.50 8.02 15.21
C VAL A 135 -24.94 9.21 16.04
N LEU A 136 -25.15 9.02 17.35
CA LEU A 136 -25.52 10.12 18.27
C LEU A 136 -24.45 11.21 18.33
N ARG A 137 -23.17 10.83 18.26
CA ARG A 137 -22.06 11.77 18.21
C ARG A 137 -22.07 12.63 16.94
N PHE A 138 -22.36 12.05 15.78
CA PHE A 138 -22.55 12.83 14.54
C PHE A 138 -23.79 13.73 14.61
N ILE A 139 -24.89 13.26 15.23
CA ILE A 139 -26.07 14.09 15.47
C ILE A 139 -25.72 15.30 16.35
N ASP A 140 -24.86 15.14 17.36
CA ASP A 140 -24.45 16.24 18.24
C ASP A 140 -23.41 17.18 17.59
N GLN A 141 -22.41 16.63 16.90
CA GLN A 141 -21.20 17.36 16.49
C GLN A 141 -21.18 17.76 15.01
N GLY A 142 -22.13 17.29 14.19
CA GLY A 142 -22.20 17.56 12.75
C GLY A 142 -21.49 16.52 11.88
N SER A 143 -21.43 16.74 10.57
CA SER A 143 -20.96 15.79 9.55
C SER A 143 -19.46 15.42 9.64
N SER A 144 -18.66 16.20 10.36
CA SER A 144 -17.23 15.95 10.54
C SER A 144 -16.87 15.86 12.01
N VAL A 145 -16.42 14.67 12.42
CA VAL A 145 -16.21 14.31 13.82
C VAL A 145 -14.76 13.89 14.02
N LYS A 146 -14.07 14.52 14.98
CA LYS A 146 -12.68 14.19 15.33
C LYS A 146 -12.63 13.25 16.52
N THR A 147 -11.95 12.12 16.41
CA THR A 147 -11.78 11.16 17.51
C THR A 147 -11.18 11.88 18.72
N PRO A 148 -11.81 11.86 19.92
CA PRO A 148 -11.24 12.54 21.08
C PRO A 148 -9.95 11.83 21.44
N GLU A 149 -8.83 12.51 21.25
CA GLU A 149 -7.53 12.05 21.69
C GLU A 149 -7.50 12.05 23.23
N ILE A 150 -7.60 10.88 23.86
CA ILE A 150 -6.86 10.67 25.11
C ILE A 150 -5.45 10.23 24.71
N VAL A 151 -4.73 11.09 23.98
CA VAL A 151 -3.33 10.87 23.64
C VAL A 151 -2.51 11.38 24.83
N ARG A 152 -2.15 10.47 25.73
CA ARG A 152 -1.22 10.78 26.83
C ARG A 152 0.22 10.96 26.32
N HIS A 153 0.57 10.35 25.19
CA HIS A 153 1.88 10.51 24.54
C HIS A 153 1.78 10.55 23.02
N THR A 154 2.50 11.48 22.40
CA THR A 154 2.56 11.57 20.93
C THR A 154 3.47 10.49 20.33
N LYS A 155 3.25 10.14 19.05
CA LYS A 155 4.15 9.27 18.27
C LYS A 155 5.61 9.74 18.35
N HIS A 156 5.83 11.05 18.35
CA HIS A 156 7.17 11.65 18.44
C HIS A 156 7.83 11.40 19.79
N GLU A 157 7.09 11.51 20.90
CA GLU A 157 7.60 11.25 22.24
C GLU A 157 8.03 9.79 22.42
N LEU A 158 7.21 8.85 21.94
CA LEU A 158 7.57 7.43 21.97
C LEU A 158 8.80 7.14 21.11
N ILE A 159 8.84 7.66 19.88
CA ILE A 159 10.00 7.52 19.00
C ILE A 159 11.27 8.07 19.65
N SER A 160 11.19 9.24 20.28
CA SER A 160 12.31 9.89 20.97
C SER A 160 12.81 9.05 22.15
N ALA A 161 11.88 8.55 22.99
CA ALA A 161 12.22 7.69 24.12
C ALA A 161 12.86 6.37 23.65
N PHE A 162 12.30 5.75 22.61
CA PHE A 162 12.78 4.48 22.05
C PHE A 162 14.15 4.67 21.39
N GLY A 163 14.34 5.76 20.65
CA GLY A 163 15.64 6.13 20.05
C GLY A 163 16.72 6.34 21.10
N ALA A 164 16.41 7.08 22.18
CA ALA A 164 17.35 7.29 23.27
C ALA A 164 17.72 5.98 24.00
N ALA A 165 16.76 5.08 24.21
CA ALA A 165 17.02 3.75 24.76
C ALA A 165 17.90 2.92 23.81
N ASN A 166 17.66 2.97 22.49
CA ASN A 166 18.50 2.31 21.49
C ASN A 166 19.95 2.78 21.55
N ASP A 167 20.16 4.09 21.65
CA ASP A 167 21.48 4.70 21.71
C ASP A 167 22.25 4.27 22.96
N LEU A 168 21.55 4.11 24.09
CA LEU A 168 22.13 3.56 25.32
C LEU A 168 22.52 2.09 25.13
N LEU A 169 21.65 1.25 24.56
CA LEU A 169 21.98 -0.15 24.27
C LEU A 169 23.16 -0.29 23.29
N ARG A 170 23.26 0.61 22.32
CA ARG A 170 24.42 0.67 21.41
C ARG A 170 25.72 1.01 22.16
N LYS A 171 25.66 1.91 23.16
CA LYS A 171 26.81 2.26 24.02
C LYS A 171 27.24 1.10 24.94
N GLU A 172 26.31 0.21 25.32
CA GLU A 172 26.61 -1.02 26.09
C GLU A 172 27.42 -2.07 25.30
N GLY A 173 27.60 -1.88 23.99
CA GLY A 173 28.32 -2.82 23.15
C GLY A 173 27.43 -3.82 22.41
N LEU A 174 26.10 -3.72 22.52
CA LEU A 174 25.17 -4.46 21.67
C LEU A 174 25.20 -3.86 20.26
N ARG A 175 26.08 -4.39 19.41
CA ARG A 175 26.36 -3.84 18.07
C ARG A 175 25.40 -4.37 17.01
N GLU A 176 24.90 -5.58 17.17
CA GLU A 176 23.94 -6.17 16.25
C GLU A 176 22.54 -5.59 16.43
N GLY A 177 21.84 -5.35 15.31
CA GLY A 177 20.51 -4.74 15.31
C GLY A 177 19.46 -5.60 16.01
N LEU A 178 19.52 -6.92 15.80
CA LEU A 178 18.60 -7.89 16.38
C LEU A 178 18.79 -8.05 17.89
N GLU A 179 20.04 -8.03 18.37
CA GLU A 179 20.35 -8.08 19.81
C GLU A 179 19.79 -6.86 20.56
N ARG A 180 20.08 -5.64 20.05
CA ARG A 180 19.53 -4.40 20.63
C ARG A 180 18.01 -4.40 20.61
N PHE A 181 17.42 -4.80 19.49
CA PHE A 181 15.98 -4.87 19.36
C PHE A 181 15.38 -5.83 20.39
N THR A 182 15.98 -7.01 20.54
CA THR A 182 15.53 -8.01 21.50
C THR A 182 15.58 -7.48 22.93
N GLU A 183 16.67 -6.81 23.32
CA GLU A 183 16.77 -6.27 24.68
C GLU A 183 15.83 -5.12 24.96
N PHE A 184 15.71 -4.19 24.01
CA PHE A 184 14.74 -3.11 24.12
C PHE A 184 13.31 -3.66 24.27
N SER A 185 12.97 -4.67 23.47
CA SER A 185 11.64 -5.28 23.48
C SER A 185 11.37 -6.00 24.80
N ASN A 186 12.35 -6.70 25.38
CA ASN A 186 12.22 -7.31 26.70
C ASN A 186 11.79 -6.26 27.73
N LEU A 187 12.50 -5.13 27.82
CA LEU A 187 12.20 -4.06 28.78
C LEU A 187 10.84 -3.40 28.54
N LEU A 188 10.51 -3.11 27.28
CA LEU A 188 9.22 -2.53 26.90
C LEU A 188 8.07 -3.46 27.31
N PHE A 189 8.29 -4.76 27.17
CA PHE A 189 7.31 -5.78 27.49
C PHE A 189 7.09 -5.96 28.99
N LEU A 190 8.16 -5.92 29.80
CA LEU A 190 8.06 -5.87 31.26
C LEU A 190 7.15 -4.71 31.71
N LYS A 191 7.29 -3.54 31.06
CA LYS A 191 6.46 -2.37 31.33
C LYS A 191 5.01 -2.62 30.91
N LEU A 192 4.78 -3.12 29.70
CA LEU A 192 3.44 -3.35 29.16
C LEU A 192 2.64 -4.37 29.99
N ILE A 193 3.22 -5.53 30.34
CA ILE A 193 2.54 -6.52 31.21
C ILE A 193 2.19 -5.88 32.55
N SER A 194 3.12 -5.13 33.14
CA SER A 194 2.88 -4.50 34.42
C SER A 194 1.70 -3.53 34.38
N GLU A 195 1.52 -2.80 33.28
CA GLU A 195 0.38 -1.91 33.09
C GLU A 195 -0.91 -2.68 32.86
N ILE A 196 -0.89 -3.75 32.04
CA ILE A 196 -2.04 -4.64 31.84
C ILE A 196 -2.53 -5.21 33.17
N GLU A 197 -1.62 -5.65 34.04
CA GLU A 197 -1.96 -6.20 35.34
C GLU A 197 -2.45 -5.15 36.34
N ALA A 198 -1.99 -3.90 36.21
CA ALA A 198 -2.51 -2.78 36.99
C ALA A 198 -3.94 -2.41 36.55
N ASP A 199 -4.19 -2.36 35.25
CA ASP A 199 -5.52 -2.11 34.68
C ASP A 199 -6.50 -3.22 35.03
N ARG A 200 -6.07 -4.48 34.93
CA ARG A 200 -6.84 -5.64 35.40
C ARG A 200 -7.24 -5.52 36.88
N GLU A 201 -6.31 -5.15 37.74
CA GLU A 201 -6.65 -4.93 39.16
C GLU A 201 -7.61 -3.75 39.35
N ALA A 202 -7.43 -2.66 38.59
CA ALA A 202 -8.28 -1.48 38.63
C ALA A 202 -9.70 -1.76 38.11
N SER A 203 -9.86 -2.69 37.17
CA SER A 203 -11.15 -3.14 36.64
C SER A 203 -11.86 -4.14 37.56
N GLY A 204 -11.26 -4.50 38.70
CA GLY A 204 -11.81 -5.46 39.67
C GLY A 204 -11.53 -6.93 39.32
N GLU A 205 -10.75 -7.21 38.28
CA GLU A 205 -10.30 -8.54 37.93
C GLU A 205 -9.09 -8.99 38.77
N LYS A 206 -8.96 -10.31 38.96
CA LYS A 206 -7.83 -10.88 39.71
C LYS A 206 -6.55 -10.87 38.86
N ARG A 207 -5.47 -10.30 39.40
CA ARG A 207 -4.13 -10.36 38.80
C ARG A 207 -3.72 -11.78 38.42
N ILE A 208 -3.12 -11.93 37.25
CA ILE A 208 -2.42 -13.15 36.83
C ILE A 208 -0.97 -13.11 37.35
N LEU A 209 -0.35 -11.92 37.33
CA LEU A 209 1.02 -11.72 37.79
C LEU A 209 1.04 -10.95 39.12
N GLU A 210 1.73 -11.51 40.11
CA GLU A 210 1.87 -10.88 41.43
C GLU A 210 2.67 -9.57 41.34
N LYS A 211 2.36 -8.60 42.22
CA LYS A 211 3.00 -7.27 42.25
C LYS A 211 4.53 -7.31 42.32
N ARG A 212 5.11 -8.33 42.97
CA ARG A 212 6.57 -8.52 43.07
C ARG A 212 7.27 -8.75 41.72
N TYR A 213 6.53 -9.16 40.69
CA TYR A 213 7.07 -9.37 39.35
C TYR A 213 6.75 -8.21 38.40
N CYS A 214 6.07 -7.17 38.88
CA CYS A 214 5.65 -6.02 38.10
C CYS A 214 6.69 -4.90 38.13
N TRP A 215 6.57 -3.93 37.21
CA TRP A 215 7.51 -2.83 36.99
C TRP A 215 7.81 -2.03 38.25
N ASP A 216 6.78 -1.76 39.06
CA ASP A 216 6.89 -0.99 40.30
C ASP A 216 7.73 -1.66 41.39
N ALA A 217 7.92 -2.99 41.32
CA ALA A 217 8.73 -3.73 42.29
C ALA A 217 10.23 -3.43 42.16
N PHE A 218 10.70 -3.05 40.98
CA PHE A 218 12.13 -2.85 40.71
C PHE A 218 12.52 -1.45 40.22
N LYS A 219 11.60 -0.66 39.64
CA LYS A 219 11.94 0.64 39.02
C LYS A 219 12.70 1.63 39.94
N SER A 220 12.44 1.56 41.25
CA SER A 220 13.05 2.44 42.26
C SER A 220 14.28 1.86 42.95
N LYS A 221 14.69 0.63 42.61
CA LYS A 221 15.86 -0.02 43.23
C LYS A 221 17.17 0.67 42.80
N PRO A 222 18.23 0.59 43.63
CA PRO A 222 19.59 0.90 43.19
C PRO A 222 19.96 0.12 41.93
N ALA A 223 20.88 0.67 41.14
CA ALA A 223 21.17 0.17 39.80
C ALA A 223 21.55 -1.32 39.77
N GLN A 224 22.45 -1.76 40.67
CA GLN A 224 22.87 -3.16 40.77
C GLN A 224 21.70 -4.06 41.20
N ASP A 225 21.04 -3.72 42.30
CA ASP A 225 19.89 -4.45 42.82
C ASP A 225 18.75 -4.57 41.80
N MET A 226 18.55 -3.56 40.93
CA MET A 226 17.58 -3.61 39.84
C MET A 226 17.94 -4.69 38.82
N LEU A 227 19.20 -4.73 38.36
CA LEU A 227 19.66 -5.72 37.40
C LEU A 227 19.49 -7.13 37.95
N ASP A 228 19.94 -7.35 39.19
CA ASP A 228 19.86 -8.64 39.88
C ASP A 228 18.40 -9.05 40.08
N TYR A 229 17.53 -8.12 40.50
CA TYR A 229 16.10 -8.42 40.69
C TYR A 229 15.39 -8.78 39.38
N ILE A 230 15.68 -8.07 38.28
CA ILE A 230 15.08 -8.40 36.98
C ILE A 230 15.53 -9.79 36.52
N ASN A 231 16.84 -10.07 36.59
CA ASN A 231 17.42 -11.33 36.13
C ASN A 231 17.04 -12.55 36.97
N ASP A 232 17.03 -12.40 38.30
CA ASP A 232 16.90 -13.54 39.21
C ASP A 232 15.47 -13.73 39.73
N THR A 233 14.60 -12.70 39.62
CA THR A 233 13.22 -12.75 40.12
C THR A 233 12.17 -12.56 39.02
N VAL A 234 12.28 -11.51 38.21
CA VAL A 234 11.22 -11.13 37.25
C VAL A 234 11.23 -12.02 36.01
N LEU A 235 12.36 -12.09 35.29
CA LEU A 235 12.48 -12.88 34.05
C LEU A 235 12.17 -14.37 34.26
N PRO A 236 12.65 -15.05 35.32
CA PRO A 236 12.32 -16.46 35.54
C PRO A 236 10.82 -16.72 35.68
N ARG A 237 10.06 -15.81 36.31
CA ARG A 237 8.59 -15.93 36.42
C ARG A 237 7.90 -15.70 35.09
N LEU A 238 8.30 -14.67 34.35
CA LEU A 238 7.71 -14.37 33.04
C LEU A 238 8.00 -15.44 32.00
N ILE A 239 9.18 -16.05 32.05
CA ILE A 239 9.50 -17.22 31.21
C ILE A 239 8.55 -18.37 31.54
N ARG A 240 8.24 -18.62 32.81
CA ARG A 240 7.30 -19.68 33.16
C ARG A 240 5.87 -19.40 32.71
N ASP A 241 5.41 -18.16 32.89
CA ASP A 241 3.98 -17.85 32.80
C ASP A 241 3.55 -17.27 31.44
N TYR A 242 4.47 -16.63 30.72
CA TYR A 242 4.20 -15.88 29.48
C TYR A 242 5.04 -16.36 28.29
N ASN A 243 5.96 -17.31 28.47
CA ASN A 243 6.82 -17.83 27.40
C ASN A 243 6.46 -19.29 27.04
N HIS A 244 5.21 -19.52 26.62
CA HIS A 244 4.68 -20.87 26.33
C HIS A 244 5.51 -21.65 25.29
N THR A 245 6.27 -20.95 24.44
CA THR A 245 7.14 -21.51 23.40
C THR A 245 8.64 -21.39 23.68
N GLY A 246 9.04 -20.78 24.81
CA GLY A 246 10.45 -20.69 25.24
C GLY A 246 11.32 -19.66 24.52
N ASP A 247 10.78 -18.88 23.59
CA ASP A 247 11.51 -18.02 22.65
C ASP A 247 11.30 -16.50 22.85
N VAL A 248 10.28 -16.06 23.59
CA VAL A 248 9.96 -14.63 23.78
C VAL A 248 10.91 -13.93 24.77
N PHE A 249 11.23 -14.52 25.90
CA PHE A 249 12.15 -13.91 26.89
C PHE A 249 13.49 -14.63 26.96
N GLN A 250 14.57 -13.87 27.11
CA GLN A 250 15.87 -14.42 27.46
C GLN A 250 15.96 -14.66 28.97
N ARG A 251 16.79 -15.63 29.40
CA ARG A 251 16.97 -15.96 30.82
C ARG A 251 17.56 -14.82 31.65
N LYS A 252 18.40 -13.99 31.03
CA LYS A 252 19.02 -12.81 31.62
C LYS A 252 19.07 -11.70 30.58
N LEU A 253 19.07 -10.45 31.03
CA LEU A 253 19.34 -9.31 30.18
C LEU A 253 20.81 -9.32 29.74
N ALA A 254 21.06 -8.95 28.47
CA ALA A 254 22.41 -8.73 27.93
C ALA A 254 23.04 -7.39 28.38
N ILE A 255 22.32 -6.59 29.16
CA ILE A 255 22.80 -5.30 29.67
C ILE A 255 23.70 -5.54 30.89
N ASN A 256 25.01 -5.29 30.73
CA ASN A 256 25.99 -5.53 31.78
C ASN A 256 26.22 -4.31 32.68
N THR A 257 25.92 -3.08 32.23
CA THR A 257 26.10 -1.87 33.05
C THR A 257 24.81 -1.52 33.80
N PRO A 258 24.77 -1.66 35.13
CA PRO A 258 23.53 -1.44 35.89
C PRO A 258 23.00 0.00 35.78
N LYS A 259 23.90 1.00 35.69
CA LYS A 259 23.53 2.41 35.52
C LYS A 259 22.80 2.66 34.20
N THR A 260 23.19 1.96 33.15
CA THR A 260 22.55 2.09 31.84
C THR A 260 21.15 1.49 31.86
N LEU A 261 21.00 0.30 32.44
CA LEU A 261 19.68 -0.29 32.69
C LEU A 261 18.78 0.67 33.47
N LYS A 262 19.27 1.24 34.58
CA LYS A 262 18.51 2.22 35.38
C LYS A 262 18.04 3.41 34.54
N THR A 263 18.93 3.94 33.69
CA THR A 263 18.61 5.06 32.81
C THR A 263 17.53 4.71 31.79
N ILE A 264 17.57 3.50 31.21
CA ILE A 264 16.55 3.03 30.26
C ILE A 264 15.22 2.84 30.99
N VAL A 265 15.22 2.18 32.15
CA VAL A 265 14.03 1.96 32.99
C VAL A 265 13.42 3.29 33.42
N ASP A 266 14.20 4.28 33.81
CA ASP A 266 13.70 5.60 34.21
C ASP A 266 13.07 6.37 33.05
N ARG A 267 13.58 6.19 31.83
CA ARG A 267 12.97 6.77 30.63
C ARG A 267 11.65 6.09 30.29
N LEU A 268 11.63 4.76 30.25
CA LEU A 268 10.43 3.98 29.96
C LEU A 268 9.36 4.13 31.05
N SER A 269 9.75 4.37 32.30
CA SER A 269 8.84 4.59 33.43
C SER A 269 7.97 5.84 33.28
N LYS A 270 8.40 6.81 32.48
CA LYS A 270 7.66 8.05 32.20
C LYS A 270 6.57 7.87 31.14
N LEU A 271 6.55 6.72 30.49
CA LEU A 271 5.60 6.39 29.43
C LEU A 271 4.42 5.60 30.01
N GLU A 272 3.24 5.87 29.50
CA GLU A 272 2.05 5.04 29.66
C GLU A 272 1.74 4.29 28.37
N LEU A 273 2.08 3.00 28.36
CA LEU A 273 2.03 2.13 27.19
C LEU A 273 0.72 1.35 27.05
N LEU A 274 -0.22 1.38 27.98
CA LEU A 274 -1.50 0.69 27.87
C LEU A 274 -2.57 1.65 27.36
N ASN A 275 -2.62 2.86 27.91
CA ASN A 275 -3.61 3.88 27.58
C ASN A 275 -3.29 4.69 26.30
N THR A 276 -2.07 4.59 25.77
CA THR A 276 -1.77 5.19 24.46
C THR A 276 -2.54 4.42 23.37
N ASP A 277 -2.85 5.07 22.26
CA ASP A 277 -3.50 4.42 21.12
C ASP A 277 -2.63 3.26 20.56
N SER A 278 -3.26 2.14 20.16
CA SER A 278 -2.54 0.96 19.66
C SER A 278 -1.83 1.19 18.33
N ASP A 279 -2.32 2.12 17.52
CA ASP A 279 -1.70 2.53 16.27
C ASP A 279 -0.49 3.41 16.54
N ILE A 280 -0.60 4.36 17.48
CA ILE A 280 0.54 5.20 17.89
C ILE A 280 1.70 4.34 18.45
N LYS A 281 1.43 3.38 19.34
CA LYS A 281 2.47 2.50 19.89
C LYS A 281 3.06 1.59 18.83
N GLY A 282 2.21 0.94 18.03
CA GLY A 282 2.65 0.04 16.99
C GLY A 282 3.51 0.76 15.95
N ASP A 283 3.13 1.97 15.56
CA ASP A 283 3.91 2.80 14.65
C ASP A 283 5.26 3.25 15.21
N ALA A 284 5.30 3.66 16.48
CA ALA A 284 6.55 4.03 17.14
C ALA A 284 7.50 2.83 17.26
N PHE A 285 6.95 1.65 17.57
CA PHE A 285 7.70 0.41 17.66
C PHE A 285 8.19 -0.08 16.29
N GLU A 286 7.35 0.02 15.27
CA GLU A 286 7.71 -0.29 13.88
C GLU A 286 8.80 0.66 13.35
N TYR A 287 8.71 1.95 13.68
CA TYR A 287 9.77 2.91 13.38
C TYR A 287 11.08 2.53 14.06
N PHE A 288 11.02 2.13 15.34
CA PHE A 288 12.19 1.62 16.06
C PHE A 288 12.75 0.36 15.41
N LEU A 289 11.90 -0.61 15.05
CA LEU A 289 12.30 -1.84 14.38
C LEU A 289 13.06 -1.55 13.08
N ARG A 290 12.51 -0.67 12.25
CA ARG A 290 13.14 -0.26 10.99
C ARG A 290 14.51 0.37 11.22
N ASN A 291 14.65 1.24 12.21
CA ASN A 291 15.93 1.92 12.47
C ASN A 291 16.95 1.05 13.21
N SER A 292 16.51 0.05 13.96
CA SER A 292 17.38 -0.84 14.73
C SER A 292 17.87 -2.03 13.90
N ILE A 293 17.00 -2.60 13.05
CA ILE A 293 17.29 -3.82 12.27
C ILE A 293 17.78 -3.50 10.85
N SER A 294 17.34 -2.40 10.20
CA SER A 294 17.76 -2.09 8.81
C SER A 294 19.23 -1.64 8.67
N VAL A 295 20.01 -1.63 9.74
CA VAL A 295 21.45 -1.32 9.73
C VAL A 295 22.23 -2.64 9.72
N GLY A 296 22.16 -3.37 8.61
CA GLY A 296 22.91 -4.62 8.40
C GLY A 296 22.32 -5.42 7.24
N ASN A 297 23.08 -5.60 6.17
CA ASN A 297 22.66 -6.32 4.96
C ASN A 297 22.75 -7.85 5.08
N ASP A 298 22.87 -8.40 6.28
CA ASP A 298 23.45 -9.75 6.44
C ASP A 298 22.47 -10.92 6.34
N LEU A 299 21.16 -10.70 6.18
CA LEU A 299 20.18 -11.81 6.17
C LEU A 299 19.29 -11.92 4.93
N GLY A 300 19.36 -11.00 3.96
CA GLY A 300 18.48 -11.06 2.78
C GLY A 300 16.98 -11.01 3.09
N GLU A 301 16.61 -10.66 4.33
CA GLU A 301 15.22 -10.53 4.79
C GLU A 301 14.61 -9.24 4.23
N TYR A 302 13.67 -9.38 3.30
CA TYR A 302 13.00 -8.25 2.64
C TYR A 302 11.82 -7.77 3.48
N PHE A 303 11.85 -6.51 3.92
CA PHE A 303 10.70 -5.91 4.59
C PHE A 303 9.63 -5.51 3.57
N THR A 304 8.40 -6.01 3.72
CA THR A 304 7.28 -5.59 2.87
C THR A 304 6.86 -4.15 3.22
N PRO A 305 6.87 -3.19 2.26
CA PRO A 305 6.46 -1.82 2.54
C PRO A 305 5.00 -1.76 3.05
N ARG A 306 4.76 -0.94 4.08
CA ARG A 306 3.48 -0.91 4.81
C ARG A 306 2.27 -0.55 3.94
N HIS A 307 2.45 0.34 2.96
CA HIS A 307 1.39 0.69 2.02
C HIS A 307 1.04 -0.46 1.06
N ILE A 308 1.99 -1.35 0.76
CA ILE A 308 1.75 -2.58 -0.02
C ILE A 308 1.10 -3.65 0.85
N VAL A 309 1.50 -3.78 2.12
CA VAL A 309 0.81 -4.64 3.09
C VAL A 309 -0.65 -4.21 3.22
N LYS A 310 -0.90 -2.91 3.45
CA LYS A 310 -2.26 -2.35 3.53
C LYS A 310 -3.04 -2.64 2.25
N LEU A 311 -2.47 -2.37 1.08
CA LEU A 311 -3.10 -2.70 -0.20
C LEU A 311 -3.53 -4.17 -0.29
N ALA A 312 -2.64 -5.12 0.01
CA ALA A 312 -2.98 -6.53 -0.08
C ALA A 312 -4.09 -6.92 0.92
N VAL A 313 -4.05 -6.42 2.16
CA VAL A 313 -5.11 -6.66 3.14
C VAL A 313 -6.44 -6.04 2.71
N ASP A 314 -6.42 -4.82 2.15
CA ASP A 314 -7.63 -4.15 1.64
C ASP A 314 -8.27 -4.95 0.51
N LEU A 315 -7.47 -5.49 -0.43
CA LEU A 315 -7.97 -6.22 -1.59
C LEU A 315 -8.45 -7.64 -1.25
N VAL A 316 -7.78 -8.29 -0.29
CA VAL A 316 -8.16 -9.61 0.21
C VAL A 316 -9.35 -9.51 1.17
N ASP A 317 -9.43 -8.44 1.96
CA ASP A 317 -10.51 -8.14 2.91
C ASP A 317 -10.82 -9.28 3.91
N PRO A 318 -9.90 -9.65 4.82
CA PRO A 318 -10.16 -10.67 5.84
C PRO A 318 -11.31 -10.27 6.78
N LEU A 319 -12.15 -11.23 7.15
CA LEU A 319 -13.37 -11.03 7.95
C LEU A 319 -13.22 -11.62 9.35
N PHE A 320 -14.13 -11.25 10.25
CA PHE A 320 -14.22 -11.86 11.59
C PHE A 320 -14.60 -13.35 11.47
N GLU A 321 -14.10 -14.16 12.40
CA GLU A 321 -14.24 -15.63 12.41
C GLU A 321 -13.49 -16.40 11.31
N GLU A 322 -12.78 -15.70 10.43
CA GLU A 322 -11.87 -16.32 9.47
C GLU A 322 -10.47 -16.49 10.06
N THR A 323 -9.75 -17.53 9.62
CA THR A 323 -8.36 -17.73 9.98
C THR A 323 -7.42 -17.15 8.91
N VAL A 324 -6.45 -16.36 9.37
CA VAL A 324 -5.44 -15.67 8.56
C VAL A 324 -4.08 -16.29 8.82
N TYR A 325 -3.38 -16.67 7.75
CA TYR A 325 -2.06 -17.30 7.84
C TYR A 325 -1.00 -16.55 7.01
N ASP A 326 0.17 -16.34 7.60
CA ASP A 326 1.39 -15.92 6.90
C ASP A 326 2.49 -16.98 7.09
N PRO A 327 2.89 -17.72 6.03
CA PRO A 327 3.91 -18.76 6.13
C PRO A 327 5.34 -18.24 6.26
N THR A 328 5.55 -16.93 6.09
CA THR A 328 6.88 -16.30 6.11
C THR A 328 6.73 -14.92 6.74
N CYS A 329 6.24 -14.91 7.98
CA CYS A 329 5.65 -13.71 8.56
C CYS A 329 6.68 -12.62 8.89
N GLY A 330 7.98 -12.95 8.93
CA GLY A 330 9.03 -12.02 9.29
C GLY A 330 8.72 -11.36 10.62
N THR A 331 8.53 -10.05 10.61
CA THR A 331 8.20 -9.26 11.80
C THR A 331 6.68 -9.18 12.09
N GLY A 332 5.86 -9.94 11.38
CA GLY A 332 4.40 -9.98 11.55
C GLY A 332 3.66 -8.92 10.75
N GLY A 333 4.25 -8.37 9.68
CA GLY A 333 3.73 -7.19 9.01
C GLY A 333 2.29 -7.35 8.49
N PHE A 334 2.01 -8.44 7.78
CA PHE A 334 0.66 -8.80 7.31
C PHE A 334 -0.27 -9.17 8.45
N LEU A 335 0.21 -9.93 9.44
CA LEU A 335 -0.57 -10.38 10.58
C LEU A 335 -1.12 -9.19 11.39
N ILE A 336 -0.28 -8.19 11.68
CA ILE A 336 -0.66 -6.95 12.34
C ILE A 336 -1.76 -6.21 11.55
N GLN A 337 -1.57 -6.08 10.24
CA GLN A 337 -2.50 -5.34 9.40
C GLN A 337 -3.84 -6.07 9.28
N ALA A 338 -3.84 -7.40 9.15
CA ALA A 338 -5.05 -8.21 9.15
C ALA A 338 -5.79 -8.12 10.49
N PHE A 339 -5.07 -8.23 11.61
CA PHE A 339 -5.65 -8.06 12.95
C PHE A 339 -6.32 -6.69 13.12
N ARG A 340 -5.64 -5.61 12.74
CA ARG A 340 -6.20 -4.25 12.79
C ARG A 340 -7.42 -4.10 11.88
N HIS A 341 -7.35 -4.63 10.67
CA HIS A 341 -8.43 -4.59 9.69
C HIS A 341 -9.70 -5.27 10.22
N ILE A 342 -9.58 -6.47 10.78
CA ILE A 342 -10.71 -7.19 11.37
C ILE A 342 -11.19 -6.47 12.63
N LYS A 343 -10.28 -6.09 13.54
CA LYS A 343 -10.62 -5.39 14.80
C LYS A 343 -11.40 -4.10 14.55
N GLY A 344 -11.04 -3.33 13.51
CA GLY A 344 -11.72 -2.10 13.13
C GLY A 344 -13.16 -2.30 12.62
N LYS A 345 -13.53 -3.53 12.26
CA LYS A 345 -14.86 -3.90 11.74
C LYS A 345 -15.72 -4.68 12.73
N VAL A 346 -15.23 -4.93 13.96
CA VAL A 346 -15.85 -5.85 14.92
C VAL A 346 -16.10 -5.18 16.26
N LYS A 347 -17.21 -5.53 16.93
CA LYS A 347 -17.50 -5.09 18.30
C LYS A 347 -16.34 -5.42 19.23
N ASN A 348 -15.86 -4.43 19.97
CA ASN A 348 -14.86 -4.63 21.01
C ASN A 348 -15.48 -5.25 22.28
N THR A 349 -15.95 -6.49 22.18
CA THR A 349 -16.40 -7.29 23.34
C THR A 349 -15.27 -8.20 23.83
N PRO A 350 -15.22 -8.56 25.12
CA PRO A 350 -14.23 -9.50 25.64
C PRO A 350 -14.19 -10.82 24.85
N LYS A 351 -15.35 -11.34 24.42
CA LYS A 351 -15.46 -12.56 23.61
C LYS A 351 -14.82 -12.38 22.23
N ASN A 352 -15.17 -11.32 21.52
CA ASN A 352 -14.67 -11.08 20.16
C ASN A 352 -13.17 -10.81 20.16
N ILE A 353 -12.69 -10.03 21.13
CA ILE A 353 -11.25 -9.80 21.30
C ILE A 353 -10.54 -11.09 21.63
N LYS A 354 -11.09 -11.93 22.51
CA LYS A 354 -10.50 -13.24 22.80
C LYS A 354 -10.41 -14.11 21.55
N PHE A 355 -11.50 -14.20 20.78
CA PHE A 355 -11.51 -14.95 19.52
C PHE A 355 -10.45 -14.43 18.53
N LEU A 356 -10.37 -13.11 18.37
CA LEU A 356 -9.42 -12.48 17.46
C LEU A 356 -7.97 -12.82 17.84
N LYS A 357 -7.67 -12.82 19.14
CA LYS A 357 -6.35 -13.13 19.72
C LYS A 357 -5.96 -14.61 19.62
N GLU A 358 -6.93 -15.50 19.80
CA GLU A 358 -6.65 -16.93 20.02
C GLU A 358 -6.90 -17.78 18.77
N GLU A 359 -7.86 -17.39 17.91
CA GLU A 359 -8.38 -18.26 16.85
C GLU A 359 -8.25 -17.68 15.44
N THR A 360 -7.78 -16.43 15.28
CA THR A 360 -7.78 -15.76 13.97
C THR A 360 -6.41 -15.71 13.30
N ILE A 361 -5.37 -15.26 14.01
CA ILE A 361 -4.06 -14.97 13.40
C ILE A 361 -3.12 -16.17 13.57
N PHE A 362 -2.43 -16.57 12.49
CA PHE A 362 -1.44 -17.65 12.48
C PHE A 362 -0.20 -17.24 11.67
N GLY A 363 0.99 -17.60 12.14
CA GLY A 363 2.24 -17.22 11.48
C GLY A 363 3.35 -18.24 11.62
N ARG A 364 4.23 -18.30 10.62
CA ARG A 364 5.49 -19.04 10.70
C ARG A 364 6.65 -18.21 10.19
N GLU A 365 7.79 -18.34 10.85
CA GLU A 365 9.04 -17.70 10.45
C GLU A 365 10.21 -18.65 10.74
N LEU A 366 11.15 -18.78 9.81
CA LEU A 366 12.27 -19.70 9.92
C LEU A 366 13.29 -19.22 10.96
N THR A 367 13.57 -17.93 10.96
CA THR A 367 14.66 -17.34 11.77
C THR A 367 14.16 -16.89 13.15
N ALA A 368 15.09 -16.41 13.98
CA ALA A 368 14.76 -15.80 15.27
C ALA A 368 13.85 -14.56 15.13
N THR A 369 13.62 -14.06 13.91
CA THR A 369 12.65 -12.99 13.61
C THR A 369 11.21 -13.38 14.01
N ALA A 370 10.90 -14.67 14.17
CA ALA A 370 9.63 -15.13 14.75
C ALA A 370 9.36 -14.49 16.13
N LYS A 371 10.41 -14.32 16.94
CA LYS A 371 10.36 -13.65 18.24
C LYS A 371 9.92 -12.19 18.10
N VAL A 372 10.43 -11.51 17.08
CA VAL A 372 10.09 -10.12 16.76
C VAL A 372 8.61 -10.00 16.38
N ALA A 373 8.09 -10.92 15.55
CA ALA A 373 6.67 -10.97 15.23
C ALA A 373 5.81 -11.18 16.47
N LYS A 374 6.18 -12.12 17.35
CA LYS A 374 5.47 -12.35 18.62
C LYS A 374 5.40 -11.06 19.44
N MET A 375 6.53 -10.41 19.67
CA MET A 375 6.58 -9.15 20.41
C MET A 375 5.71 -8.07 19.78
N ASN A 376 5.76 -7.93 18.46
CA ASN A 376 4.93 -6.99 17.70
C ASN A 376 3.43 -7.23 17.90
N MET A 377 2.99 -8.49 17.80
CA MET A 377 1.58 -8.86 17.99
C MET A 377 1.10 -8.54 19.41
N ILE A 378 1.94 -8.73 20.43
CA ILE A 378 1.51 -8.43 21.80
C ILE A 378 1.34 -6.93 22.01
N ILE A 379 2.24 -6.11 21.45
CA ILE A 379 2.20 -4.64 21.58
C ILE A 379 0.91 -4.07 20.99
N ILE A 380 0.41 -4.62 19.88
CA ILE A 380 -0.87 -4.20 19.28
C ILE A 380 -2.10 -4.81 19.97
N GLY A 381 -1.87 -5.73 20.91
CA GLY A 381 -2.91 -6.34 21.74
C GLY A 381 -3.52 -7.62 21.15
N ASP A 382 -2.80 -8.38 20.32
CA ASP A 382 -3.21 -9.71 19.84
C ASP A 382 -2.81 -10.84 20.81
N GLY A 383 -1.81 -10.62 21.66
CA GLY A 383 -1.12 -11.75 22.29
C GLY A 383 -0.08 -12.23 21.29
N HIS A 384 0.02 -13.52 20.98
CA HIS A 384 1.01 -14.06 20.02
C HIS A 384 0.89 -15.59 19.83
N ASN A 385 -0.25 -16.18 20.17
CA ASN A 385 -0.33 -17.59 20.53
C ASN A 385 0.02 -18.56 19.39
N ASN A 386 -0.17 -18.11 18.15
CA ASN A 386 -0.15 -18.96 16.96
C ASN A 386 1.02 -18.64 16.00
N ILE A 387 2.09 -18.01 16.52
CA ILE A 387 3.32 -17.75 15.75
C ILE A 387 4.36 -18.82 16.11
N GLU A 388 4.91 -19.51 15.12
CA GLU A 388 5.89 -20.58 15.31
C GLU A 388 7.23 -20.25 14.63
N GLN A 389 8.35 -20.44 15.35
CA GLN A 389 9.68 -20.40 14.73
C GLN A 389 10.00 -21.75 14.07
N MET A 390 9.81 -21.86 12.76
CA MET A 390 10.09 -23.07 12.00
C MET A 390 10.10 -22.87 10.49
N ASP A 391 10.69 -23.83 9.77
CA ASP A 391 10.56 -23.92 8.30
C ASP A 391 9.13 -24.30 7.90
N SER A 392 8.40 -23.36 7.29
CA SER A 392 7.05 -23.60 6.78
C SER A 392 6.95 -24.75 5.79
N LEU A 393 7.98 -24.96 4.96
CA LEU A 393 7.97 -26.01 3.95
C LEU A 393 8.14 -27.40 4.56
N SER A 394 8.79 -27.50 5.74
CA SER A 394 9.00 -28.76 6.45
C SER A 394 7.71 -29.41 7.01
N LYS A 395 6.66 -28.62 7.26
CA LYS A 395 5.34 -29.10 7.73
C LYS A 395 4.20 -28.47 6.92
N PRO A 396 3.85 -29.06 5.76
CA PRO A 396 2.79 -28.54 4.91
C PRO A 396 1.45 -28.42 5.66
N TRP A 397 0.75 -27.30 5.46
CA TRP A 397 -0.65 -27.18 5.83
C TRP A 397 -1.52 -27.58 4.64
N LYS A 398 -2.70 -28.17 4.93
CA LYS A 398 -3.69 -28.52 3.91
C LYS A 398 -5.07 -28.08 4.37
N ASP A 399 -5.77 -27.34 3.52
CA ASP A 399 -7.18 -26.95 3.68
C ASP A 399 -7.51 -26.40 5.08
N LYS A 400 -6.65 -25.52 5.61
CA LYS A 400 -6.72 -25.04 6.99
C LYS A 400 -7.19 -23.60 7.12
N PHE A 401 -6.79 -22.73 6.19
CA PHE A 401 -6.96 -21.29 6.36
C PHE A 401 -7.91 -20.68 5.32
N GLU A 402 -8.78 -19.77 5.76
CA GLU A 402 -9.65 -18.98 4.86
C GLU A 402 -8.85 -17.90 4.13
N VAL A 403 -7.82 -17.34 4.78
CA VAL A 403 -7.00 -16.26 4.23
C VAL A 403 -5.52 -16.57 4.35
N VAL A 404 -4.76 -16.39 3.26
CA VAL A 404 -3.29 -16.41 3.30
C VAL A 404 -2.72 -15.08 2.78
N LEU A 405 -1.92 -14.40 3.59
CA LEU A 405 -1.23 -13.16 3.23
C LEU A 405 0.27 -13.40 3.36
N ALA A 406 1.04 -13.19 2.30
CA ALA A 406 2.44 -13.58 2.31
C ALA A 406 3.33 -12.70 1.44
N ASN A 407 4.59 -12.58 1.84
CA ASN A 407 5.72 -12.21 0.99
C ASN A 407 6.83 -13.22 1.24
N PHE A 408 6.86 -14.31 0.47
CA PHE A 408 7.84 -15.37 0.67
C PHE A 408 9.24 -14.93 0.18
N PRO A 409 10.32 -15.45 0.78
CA PRO A 409 11.67 -14.98 0.47
C PRO A 409 12.07 -15.32 -0.96
N PHE A 410 12.77 -14.40 -1.61
CA PHE A 410 13.11 -14.54 -3.03
C PHE A 410 14.38 -15.37 -3.22
N SER A 411 14.35 -16.25 -4.22
CA SER A 411 15.53 -16.98 -4.71
C SER A 411 16.21 -17.86 -3.65
N GLN A 412 15.41 -18.44 -2.74
CA GLN A 412 15.90 -19.39 -1.73
C GLN A 412 15.93 -20.81 -2.26
N THR A 413 16.69 -21.67 -1.59
CA THR A 413 16.67 -23.12 -1.79
C THR A 413 15.89 -23.84 -0.70
N THR A 414 15.44 -25.07 -0.96
CA THR A 414 14.74 -25.91 0.01
C THR A 414 15.03 -27.39 -0.22
N ASP A 415 15.17 -28.14 0.87
CA ASP A 415 15.28 -29.61 0.87
C ASP A 415 13.90 -30.29 1.00
N HIS A 416 12.82 -29.53 1.13
CA HIS A 416 11.47 -30.02 1.40
C HIS A 416 10.55 -30.07 0.18
N ALA A 417 11.08 -29.82 -1.02
CA ALA A 417 10.34 -29.82 -2.28
C ALA A 417 9.56 -31.14 -2.52
N GLY A 418 10.12 -32.27 -2.06
CA GLY A 418 9.49 -33.59 -2.18
C GLY A 418 8.13 -33.69 -1.48
N LEU A 419 7.90 -32.95 -0.38
CA LEU A 419 6.62 -32.92 0.34
C LEU A 419 5.48 -32.31 -0.48
N TYR A 420 5.83 -31.52 -1.49
CA TYR A 420 4.92 -30.84 -2.42
C TYR A 420 4.91 -31.50 -3.80
N GLY A 421 5.62 -32.62 -3.95
CA GLY A 421 5.74 -33.36 -5.20
C GLY A 421 6.61 -32.68 -6.25
N TYR A 422 7.56 -31.82 -5.88
CA TYR A 422 8.54 -31.20 -6.78
C TYR A 422 9.92 -31.86 -6.65
N THR A 423 10.65 -31.90 -7.77
CA THR A 423 12.06 -32.33 -7.84
C THR A 423 12.91 -31.12 -8.23
N THR A 424 13.07 -30.19 -7.29
CA THR A 424 13.86 -28.94 -7.45
C THR A 424 14.37 -28.52 -6.08
N ASP A 425 15.51 -27.83 -6.07
CA ASP A 425 16.00 -27.09 -4.90
C ASP A 425 15.40 -25.69 -4.82
N ASN A 426 14.81 -25.14 -5.90
CA ASN A 426 14.22 -23.81 -5.91
C ASN A 426 12.97 -23.73 -5.01
N ALA A 427 13.03 -22.91 -3.96
CA ALA A 427 11.95 -22.78 -2.99
C ALA A 427 10.74 -21.99 -3.51
N ASN A 428 10.89 -21.11 -4.51
CA ASN A 428 9.81 -20.24 -4.98
C ASN A 428 8.54 -21.01 -5.42
N PRO A 429 8.60 -21.99 -6.34
CA PRO A 429 7.40 -22.77 -6.71
C PRO A 429 6.86 -23.62 -5.57
N VAL A 430 7.71 -24.00 -4.60
CA VAL A 430 7.34 -24.81 -3.43
C VAL A 430 6.57 -23.98 -2.41
N PHE A 431 7.01 -22.76 -2.10
CA PHE A 431 6.24 -21.80 -1.28
C PHE A 431 4.90 -21.47 -1.91
N PHE A 432 4.89 -21.24 -3.22
CA PHE A 432 3.65 -20.95 -3.93
C PHE A 432 2.68 -22.14 -3.88
N GLN A 433 3.19 -23.38 -3.97
CA GLN A 433 2.39 -24.58 -3.73
C GLN A 433 1.87 -24.67 -2.30
N HIS A 434 2.71 -24.40 -1.30
CA HIS A 434 2.32 -24.43 0.11
C HIS A 434 1.16 -23.48 0.41
N ILE A 435 1.19 -22.27 -0.16
CA ILE A 435 0.11 -21.29 -0.02
C ILE A 435 -1.20 -21.83 -0.60
N ILE A 436 -1.18 -22.40 -1.81
CA ILE A 436 -2.37 -22.97 -2.45
C ILE A 436 -2.93 -24.16 -1.64
N ASP A 437 -2.05 -25.02 -1.12
CA ASP A 437 -2.46 -26.19 -0.35
C ASP A 437 -3.02 -25.78 1.02
N ALA A 438 -2.45 -24.75 1.67
CA ALA A 438 -2.88 -24.26 2.98
C ALA A 438 -4.29 -23.64 2.99
N LEU A 439 -4.73 -23.06 1.87
CA LEU A 439 -6.07 -22.48 1.72
C LEU A 439 -7.16 -23.54 1.78
N LYS A 440 -8.26 -23.26 2.49
CA LYS A 440 -9.53 -23.98 2.37
C LYS A 440 -10.17 -23.74 0.99
N GLU A 441 -11.15 -24.57 0.65
CA GLU A 441 -12.05 -24.29 -0.46
C GLU A 441 -12.72 -22.91 -0.26
N ASP A 442 -12.85 -22.13 -1.33
CA ASP A 442 -13.26 -20.72 -1.29
C ASP A 442 -12.33 -19.78 -0.49
N GLY A 443 -11.20 -20.27 0.03
CA GLY A 443 -10.17 -19.46 0.67
C GLY A 443 -9.46 -18.55 -0.33
N ARG A 444 -8.96 -17.40 0.13
CA ARG A 444 -8.35 -16.35 -0.68
C ARG A 444 -6.96 -15.97 -0.22
N ALA A 445 -6.12 -15.54 -1.14
CA ALA A 445 -4.75 -15.15 -0.82
C ALA A 445 -4.32 -13.85 -1.50
N GLY A 446 -3.49 -13.11 -0.79
CA GLY A 446 -2.73 -11.96 -1.29
C GLY A 446 -1.25 -12.22 -1.12
N VAL A 447 -0.54 -12.45 -2.24
CA VAL A 447 0.84 -12.94 -2.22
C VAL A 447 1.75 -12.03 -3.02
N VAL A 448 2.78 -11.49 -2.38
CA VAL A 448 3.89 -10.81 -3.05
C VAL A 448 4.86 -11.85 -3.56
N VAL A 449 5.21 -11.77 -4.85
CA VAL A 449 6.14 -12.68 -5.51
C VAL A 449 7.21 -11.93 -6.31
N PRO A 450 8.39 -12.52 -6.50
CA PRO A 450 9.32 -12.04 -7.52
C PRO A 450 8.76 -12.39 -8.91
N GLU A 451 8.83 -11.46 -9.86
CA GLU A 451 8.26 -11.67 -11.21
C GLU A 451 8.87 -12.88 -11.92
N GLY A 452 10.07 -13.34 -11.53
CA GLY A 452 10.67 -14.57 -12.05
C GLY A 452 9.72 -15.77 -12.02
N VAL A 453 8.93 -15.95 -10.95
CA VAL A 453 7.94 -17.04 -10.85
C VAL A 453 6.84 -16.91 -11.91
N LEU A 454 6.57 -15.70 -12.40
CA LEU A 454 5.51 -15.38 -13.35
C LEU A 454 5.90 -15.61 -14.81
N PHE A 455 7.19 -15.60 -15.15
CA PHE A 455 7.63 -15.76 -16.55
C PHE A 455 8.68 -16.85 -16.79
N ASP A 456 9.38 -17.31 -15.74
CA ASP A 456 10.44 -18.31 -15.88
C ASP A 456 9.89 -19.63 -16.46
N GLU A 457 10.63 -20.19 -17.42
CA GLU A 457 10.19 -21.34 -18.21
C GLU A 457 10.66 -22.68 -17.64
N SER A 458 11.28 -22.69 -16.46
CA SER A 458 11.64 -23.95 -15.79
C SER A 458 10.39 -24.77 -15.46
N ALA A 459 10.51 -26.09 -15.57
CA ALA A 459 9.40 -27.01 -15.35
C ALA A 459 8.68 -26.82 -14.00
N PRO A 460 9.37 -26.57 -12.86
CA PRO A 460 8.71 -26.27 -11.58
C PRO A 460 7.85 -25.00 -11.62
N ASN A 461 8.35 -23.91 -12.20
CA ASN A 461 7.60 -22.64 -12.27
C ASN A 461 6.42 -22.72 -13.23
N VAL A 462 6.58 -23.35 -14.39
CA VAL A 462 5.47 -23.60 -15.33
C VAL A 462 4.40 -24.47 -14.67
N ARG A 463 4.81 -25.53 -13.95
CA ARG A 463 3.89 -26.42 -13.25
C ARG A 463 3.09 -25.70 -12.18
N VAL A 464 3.72 -24.87 -11.35
CA VAL A 464 3.00 -24.17 -10.28
C VAL A 464 2.05 -23.11 -10.84
N ARG A 465 2.44 -22.36 -11.90
CA ARG A 465 1.53 -21.42 -12.59
C ARG A 465 0.34 -22.12 -13.20
N ARG A 466 0.55 -23.28 -13.85
CA ARG A 466 -0.54 -24.07 -14.40
C ARG A 466 -1.49 -24.52 -13.29
N ARG A 467 -0.96 -25.04 -12.17
CA ARG A 467 -1.79 -25.45 -11.03
C ARG A 467 -2.59 -24.28 -10.47
N LEU A 468 -1.97 -23.12 -10.25
CA LEU A 468 -2.68 -21.91 -9.83
C LEU A 468 -3.88 -21.63 -10.75
N LEU A 469 -3.67 -21.62 -12.07
CA LEU A 469 -4.73 -21.28 -13.03
C LEU A 469 -5.81 -22.36 -13.16
N GLU A 470 -5.49 -23.62 -12.86
CA GLU A 470 -6.40 -24.76 -12.94
C GLU A 470 -7.21 -24.97 -11.65
N THR A 471 -6.64 -24.66 -10.48
CA THR A 471 -7.28 -24.91 -9.17
C THR A 471 -7.74 -23.65 -8.46
N CYS A 472 -7.28 -22.48 -8.90
CA CYS A 472 -7.62 -21.19 -8.31
C CYS A 472 -8.10 -20.21 -9.38
N GLU A 473 -8.95 -19.29 -8.95
CA GLU A 473 -9.37 -18.12 -9.67
C GLU A 473 -8.35 -17.03 -9.38
N LEU A 474 -7.35 -16.88 -10.26
CA LEU A 474 -6.40 -15.79 -10.21
C LEU A 474 -7.09 -14.52 -10.68
N GLU A 475 -7.55 -13.73 -9.73
CA GLU A 475 -8.34 -12.53 -9.98
C GLU A 475 -7.46 -11.41 -10.53
N ALA A 476 -6.24 -11.26 -9.98
CA ALA A 476 -5.35 -10.19 -10.40
C ALA A 476 -3.87 -10.47 -10.26
N VAL A 477 -3.10 -9.83 -11.16
CA VAL A 477 -1.65 -9.65 -11.07
C VAL A 477 -1.35 -8.15 -11.10
N ILE A 478 -0.89 -7.62 -9.97
CA ILE A 478 -0.53 -6.21 -9.80
C ILE A 478 0.99 -6.11 -9.87
N SER A 479 1.53 -5.60 -10.97
CA SER A 479 2.98 -5.37 -11.12
C SER A 479 3.39 -4.14 -10.33
N LEU A 480 4.46 -4.28 -9.54
CA LEU A 480 5.01 -3.23 -8.69
C LEU A 480 6.32 -2.71 -9.28
N HIS A 481 6.50 -1.39 -9.30
CA HIS A 481 7.74 -0.79 -9.78
C HIS A 481 8.96 -1.29 -8.98
N GLU A 482 10.13 -1.44 -9.65
CA GLU A 482 11.37 -1.94 -9.04
C GLU A 482 11.90 -1.14 -7.83
N TYR A 483 11.38 0.07 -7.58
CA TYR A 483 11.77 0.90 -6.44
C TYR A 483 10.91 0.63 -5.20
N VAL A 484 9.81 -0.10 -5.33
CA VAL A 484 8.87 -0.37 -4.22
C VAL A 484 9.59 -1.05 -3.05
N PHE A 485 10.47 -2.01 -3.33
CA PHE A 485 11.23 -2.76 -2.33
C PHE A 485 12.69 -2.27 -2.16
N ARG A 486 13.05 -1.11 -2.73
CA ARG A 486 14.38 -0.52 -2.49
C ARG A 486 14.44 0.07 -1.06
N PRO A 487 15.61 0.03 -0.40
CA PRO A 487 16.91 -0.45 -0.90
C PRO A 487 17.08 -1.98 -0.87
N TYR A 488 16.15 -2.72 -0.27
CA TYR A 488 16.31 -4.15 0.03
C TYR A 488 16.51 -4.99 -1.23
N THR A 489 15.65 -4.84 -2.24
CA THR A 489 15.81 -5.51 -3.54
C THR A 489 15.44 -4.61 -4.71
N GLY A 490 16.12 -4.84 -5.84
CA GLY A 490 15.75 -4.30 -7.15
C GLY A 490 15.08 -5.32 -8.06
N GLN A 491 14.80 -6.54 -7.56
CA GLN A 491 14.06 -7.51 -8.34
C GLN A 491 12.63 -6.99 -8.57
N PRO A 492 12.11 -7.06 -9.81
CA PRO A 492 10.70 -6.77 -10.07
C PRO A 492 9.80 -7.71 -9.27
N THR A 493 8.74 -7.16 -8.70
CA THR A 493 7.79 -7.88 -7.84
C THR A 493 6.37 -7.65 -8.30
N SER A 494 5.48 -8.57 -7.95
CA SER A 494 4.05 -8.42 -8.20
C SER A 494 3.26 -8.91 -6.99
N LEU A 495 2.08 -8.32 -6.78
CA LEU A 495 1.08 -8.80 -5.83
C LEU A 495 0.02 -9.60 -6.61
N LEU A 496 -0.20 -10.85 -6.22
CA LEU A 496 -1.24 -11.70 -6.77
C LEU A 496 -2.39 -11.79 -5.80
N ILE A 497 -3.61 -11.68 -6.31
CA ILE A 497 -4.84 -11.93 -5.56
C ILE A 497 -5.55 -13.09 -6.22
N PHE A 498 -5.84 -14.15 -5.46
CA PHE A 498 -6.51 -15.33 -5.99
C PHE A 498 -7.35 -16.05 -4.95
N LYS A 499 -8.32 -16.83 -5.43
CA LYS A 499 -9.24 -17.63 -4.62
C LYS A 499 -9.19 -19.11 -5.02
N LYS A 500 -9.11 -20.03 -4.06
CA LYS A 500 -9.09 -21.47 -4.32
C LYS A 500 -10.50 -22.00 -4.63
N GLY A 501 -10.58 -22.95 -5.57
CA GLY A 501 -11.76 -23.77 -5.81
C GLY A 501 -12.33 -23.71 -7.23
N LYS A 502 -12.12 -22.60 -7.94
CA LYS A 502 -12.57 -22.43 -9.32
C LYS A 502 -11.38 -22.24 -10.25
N PRO A 503 -11.40 -22.78 -11.49
CA PRO A 503 -10.35 -22.49 -12.46
C PRO A 503 -10.42 -21.04 -12.94
N THR A 504 -9.27 -20.46 -13.25
CA THR A 504 -9.15 -19.10 -13.79
C THR A 504 -9.77 -18.99 -15.18
N LYS A 505 -10.64 -18.00 -15.38
CA LYS A 505 -11.23 -17.66 -16.70
C LYS A 505 -10.54 -16.49 -17.37
N SER A 506 -10.21 -15.48 -16.58
CA SER A 506 -9.51 -14.26 -16.99
C SER A 506 -8.72 -13.73 -15.80
N VAL A 507 -7.63 -13.03 -16.08
CA VAL A 507 -6.77 -12.39 -15.07
C VAL A 507 -6.75 -10.89 -15.33
N TRP A 508 -7.02 -10.10 -14.30
CA TRP A 508 -6.88 -8.65 -14.38
C TRP A 508 -5.45 -8.23 -14.06
N PHE A 509 -4.82 -7.48 -14.95
CA PHE A 509 -3.47 -6.95 -14.77
C PHE A 509 -3.54 -5.47 -14.39
N PHE A 510 -2.69 -5.03 -13.47
CA PHE A 510 -2.53 -3.61 -13.12
C PHE A 510 -1.04 -3.23 -12.99
N ASP A 511 -0.63 -2.09 -13.55
CA ASP A 511 0.75 -1.57 -13.49
C ASP A 511 0.89 -0.38 -12.53
N VAL A 512 1.47 -0.62 -11.36
CA VAL A 512 1.82 0.42 -10.39
C VAL A 512 3.17 1.01 -10.77
N ILE A 513 3.17 2.21 -11.34
CA ILE A 513 4.39 2.96 -11.70
C ILE A 513 4.81 3.90 -10.56
N ASN A 514 3.83 4.50 -9.88
CA ASN A 514 4.05 5.39 -8.74
C ASN A 514 3.24 4.88 -7.55
N ASP A 515 3.91 4.58 -6.44
CA ASP A 515 3.29 4.03 -5.23
C ASP A 515 3.10 5.08 -4.12
N GLY A 516 3.18 6.37 -4.45
CA GLY A 516 3.15 7.47 -3.47
C GLY A 516 4.51 7.79 -2.87
N PHE A 517 5.61 7.25 -3.41
CA PHE A 517 6.97 7.48 -2.88
C PHE A 517 8.01 7.77 -3.98
N GLU A 518 9.02 8.58 -3.65
CA GLU A 518 10.16 8.85 -4.54
C GLU A 518 10.86 7.56 -4.99
N LYS A 519 11.26 7.49 -6.26
CA LYS A 519 12.09 6.41 -6.82
C LYS A 519 13.53 6.56 -6.35
N SER A 520 13.78 6.10 -5.12
CA SER A 520 15.02 6.31 -4.41
C SER A 520 15.60 5.00 -3.87
N THR A 521 16.93 4.90 -3.84
CA THR A 521 17.70 3.80 -3.24
C THR A 521 18.26 4.15 -1.87
N ARG A 522 17.82 5.27 -1.26
CA ARG A 522 18.28 5.71 0.05
C ARG A 522 18.03 4.64 1.12
N LYS A 523 19.06 4.37 1.94
CA LYS A 523 18.98 3.43 3.07
C LYS A 523 17.99 3.85 4.17
N LEU A 524 17.76 5.16 4.29
CA LEU A 524 16.84 5.75 5.28
C LEU A 524 15.35 5.68 4.86
N GLY A 525 15.05 5.05 3.72
CA GLY A 525 13.69 4.96 3.17
C GLY A 525 13.39 6.00 2.09
N ARG A 526 12.20 5.85 1.49
CA ARG A 526 11.71 6.68 0.39
C ARG A 526 10.79 7.78 0.95
N ARG A 527 10.89 9.00 0.41
CA ARG A 527 10.03 10.12 0.84
C ARG A 527 8.68 10.04 0.13
N PRO A 528 7.57 10.39 0.79
CA PRO A 528 6.26 10.46 0.14
C PRO A 528 6.24 11.51 -0.98
N ILE A 529 5.49 11.23 -2.04
CA ILE A 529 5.18 12.15 -3.15
C ILE A 529 3.68 12.11 -3.47
N PRO A 530 3.12 13.16 -4.10
CA PRO A 530 1.70 13.17 -4.48
C PRO A 530 1.33 12.08 -5.50
N ASP A 531 2.22 11.74 -6.43
CA ASP A 531 1.96 10.74 -7.47
C ASP A 531 1.74 9.33 -6.89
N ASN A 532 0.53 8.82 -7.02
CA ASN A 532 0.15 7.54 -6.42
C ASN A 532 -0.95 6.82 -7.24
N ASP A 533 -0.62 5.65 -7.79
CA ASP A 533 -1.54 4.82 -8.57
C ASP A 533 -2.44 3.92 -7.69
N LEU A 534 -2.12 3.77 -6.40
CA LEU A 534 -2.83 2.85 -5.50
C LEU A 534 -4.31 3.23 -5.22
N PRO A 535 -4.71 4.52 -5.15
CA PRO A 535 -6.12 4.89 -5.07
C PRO A 535 -6.91 4.48 -6.32
N MET A 536 -6.34 4.71 -7.52
CA MET A 536 -6.97 4.29 -8.78
C MET A 536 -7.12 2.76 -8.85
N LEU A 537 -6.10 2.02 -8.41
CA LEU A 537 -6.18 0.55 -8.31
C LEU A 537 -7.37 0.13 -7.46
N ARG A 538 -7.54 0.72 -6.27
CA ARG A 538 -8.68 0.41 -5.38
C ARG A 538 -10.02 0.74 -6.02
N GLN A 539 -10.11 1.87 -6.72
CA GLN A 539 -11.34 2.27 -7.41
C GLN A 539 -11.73 1.26 -8.50
N LEU A 540 -10.77 0.86 -9.34
CA LEU A 540 -10.96 -0.09 -10.43
C LEU A 540 -11.00 -1.55 -9.97
N TRP A 541 -10.77 -1.81 -8.67
CA TRP A 541 -10.80 -3.17 -8.15
C TRP A 541 -12.19 -3.75 -8.36
N SER A 542 -13.24 -3.13 -7.83
CA SER A 542 -14.59 -3.70 -7.79
C SER A 542 -15.13 -4.23 -9.14
N ASP A 543 -14.89 -3.50 -10.23
CA ASP A 543 -15.37 -3.84 -11.58
C ASP A 543 -14.27 -4.40 -12.50
N ARG A 544 -13.02 -4.48 -12.01
CA ARG A 544 -11.83 -4.83 -12.79
C ARG A 544 -11.73 -3.96 -14.06
N GLY A 545 -12.02 -2.67 -13.91
CA GLY A 545 -12.08 -1.71 -15.00
C GLY A 545 -10.78 -1.62 -15.81
N HIS A 546 -10.93 -1.34 -17.11
CA HIS A 546 -9.82 -1.12 -18.03
C HIS A 546 -9.33 0.33 -17.96
N SER A 547 -8.01 0.52 -18.03
CA SER A 547 -7.36 1.82 -18.07
C SER A 547 -6.02 1.73 -18.80
N ASP A 548 -5.30 2.83 -18.91
CA ASP A 548 -3.91 2.81 -19.42
C ASP A 548 -2.96 1.99 -18.52
N ARG A 549 -3.39 1.67 -17.29
CA ARG A 549 -2.64 0.84 -16.33
C ARG A 549 -3.22 -0.54 -16.13
N SER A 550 -4.43 -0.82 -16.62
CA SER A 550 -5.14 -2.05 -16.30
C SER A 550 -5.90 -2.66 -17.47
N PHE A 551 -5.85 -3.99 -17.56
CA PHE A 551 -6.60 -4.74 -18.56
C PHE A 551 -6.77 -6.20 -18.13
N SER A 552 -7.83 -6.84 -18.60
CA SER A 552 -8.07 -8.27 -18.40
C SER A 552 -7.58 -9.11 -19.57
N VAL A 553 -6.95 -10.26 -19.29
CA VAL A 553 -6.52 -11.24 -20.29
C VAL A 553 -7.23 -12.56 -20.07
N ASP A 554 -7.79 -13.14 -21.13
CA ASP A 554 -8.47 -14.43 -21.04
C ASP A 554 -7.49 -15.62 -20.90
N ILE A 555 -7.97 -16.70 -20.28
CA ILE A 555 -7.17 -17.89 -20.02
C ILE A 555 -6.63 -18.56 -21.30
N LYS A 556 -7.32 -18.46 -22.45
CA LYS A 556 -6.83 -19.07 -23.70
C LYS A 556 -5.60 -18.32 -24.21
N THR A 557 -5.61 -16.99 -24.12
CA THR A 557 -4.44 -16.16 -24.43
C THR A 557 -3.28 -16.47 -23.49
N ILE A 558 -3.51 -16.55 -22.17
CA ILE A 558 -2.46 -16.91 -21.20
C ILE A 558 -1.85 -18.29 -21.50
N LYS A 559 -2.68 -19.29 -21.84
CA LYS A 559 -2.22 -20.63 -22.23
C LYS A 559 -1.36 -20.60 -23.49
N LYS A 560 -1.75 -19.81 -24.50
CA LYS A 560 -0.97 -19.63 -25.74
C LYS A 560 0.41 -19.01 -25.48
N HIS A 561 0.52 -18.16 -24.46
CA HIS A 561 1.76 -17.54 -24.03
C HIS A 561 2.53 -18.38 -22.99
N GLY A 562 2.31 -19.70 -22.93
CA GLY A 562 3.09 -20.60 -22.06
C GLY A 562 2.82 -20.40 -20.57
N TYR A 563 1.59 -19.99 -20.21
CA TYR A 563 1.19 -19.70 -18.83
C TYR A 563 1.99 -18.56 -18.18
N LYS A 564 2.55 -17.64 -18.98
CA LYS A 564 3.20 -16.43 -18.46
C LYS A 564 2.16 -15.50 -17.85
N LEU A 565 2.52 -14.89 -16.73
CA LEU A 565 1.65 -14.02 -15.93
C LEU A 565 2.31 -12.67 -15.67
N THR A 566 3.17 -12.20 -16.57
CA THR A 566 3.74 -10.84 -16.50
C THR A 566 2.93 -9.88 -17.36
N ILE A 567 2.64 -8.69 -16.82
CA ILE A 567 1.84 -7.66 -17.52
C ILE A 567 2.45 -7.26 -18.87
N ASP A 568 3.77 -7.19 -18.96
CA ASP A 568 4.49 -6.79 -20.17
C ASP A 568 4.35 -7.80 -21.32
N GLU A 569 4.00 -9.06 -21.04
CA GLU A 569 3.73 -10.07 -22.07
C GLU A 569 2.47 -9.73 -22.88
N PHE A 570 1.53 -9.02 -22.26
CA PHE A 570 0.20 -8.77 -22.82
C PHE A 570 -0.05 -7.32 -23.19
N ARG A 571 0.76 -6.37 -22.69
CA ARG A 571 0.54 -4.93 -22.84
C ARG A 571 0.29 -4.46 -24.28
N ASP A 572 1.03 -4.97 -25.26
CA ASP A 572 0.88 -4.56 -26.67
C ASP A 572 -0.48 -5.00 -27.27
N GLN A 573 -1.07 -6.09 -26.76
CA GLN A 573 -2.33 -6.64 -27.24
C GLN A 573 -3.55 -5.85 -26.73
N TYR A 574 -3.41 -5.22 -25.57
CA TYR A 574 -4.48 -4.47 -24.90
C TYR A 574 -4.25 -2.96 -24.91
N ALA A 575 -3.23 -2.48 -25.65
CA ALA A 575 -3.06 -1.06 -25.93
C ALA A 575 -4.31 -0.51 -26.64
N ASN A 576 -4.81 0.65 -26.19
CA ASN A 576 -6.04 1.27 -26.66
C ASN A 576 -6.11 1.27 -28.21
N PRO A 577 -7.18 0.71 -28.82
CA PRO A 577 -7.27 0.55 -30.28
C PRO A 577 -7.30 1.88 -31.03
N ASN A 578 -7.63 2.99 -30.37
CA ASN A 578 -7.63 4.33 -30.96
C ASN A 578 -6.23 4.96 -31.00
N TRP A 579 -5.21 4.31 -30.43
CA TRP A 579 -3.84 4.80 -30.50
C TRP A 579 -3.20 4.42 -31.83
N VAL A 580 -2.61 5.42 -32.47
CA VAL A 580 -1.98 5.30 -33.78
C VAL A 580 -0.49 5.04 -33.64
N GLN A 581 0.09 4.40 -34.64
CA GLN A 581 1.52 4.14 -34.67
C GLN A 581 2.30 5.46 -34.82
N LEU A 582 3.37 5.65 -34.05
CA LEU A 582 4.20 6.84 -34.06
C LEU A 582 5.00 6.98 -35.35
N GLY A 583 5.72 5.92 -35.75
CA GLY A 583 6.62 5.97 -36.91
C GLY A 583 6.43 4.84 -37.92
N GLY A 584 7.30 4.79 -38.92
CA GLY A 584 7.25 3.81 -40.00
C GLY A 584 6.23 4.16 -41.10
N PRO A 585 5.99 3.23 -42.05
CA PRO A 585 5.19 3.53 -43.25
C PRO A 585 3.74 3.93 -42.97
N LYS A 586 3.15 3.40 -41.89
CA LYS A 586 1.77 3.69 -41.46
C LYS A 586 1.69 4.61 -40.23
N GLY A 587 2.83 5.11 -39.76
CA GLY A 587 2.89 5.97 -38.58
C GLY A 587 2.63 7.43 -38.91
N ILE A 588 2.34 8.24 -37.89
CA ILE A 588 2.01 9.66 -38.04
C ILE A 588 3.24 10.59 -38.12
N CYS A 589 4.43 10.08 -37.84
CA CYS A 589 5.69 10.82 -37.86
C CYS A 589 6.78 10.08 -38.64
N ASP A 590 7.72 10.84 -39.19
CA ASP A 590 9.01 10.34 -39.62
C ASP A 590 10.03 10.43 -38.47
N ILE A 591 10.80 9.35 -38.30
CA ILE A 591 11.77 9.22 -37.22
C ILE A 591 13.17 9.29 -37.81
N VAL A 592 13.88 10.36 -37.47
CA VAL A 592 15.24 10.65 -37.93
C VAL A 592 16.20 10.44 -36.77
N ILE A 593 16.96 9.33 -36.81
CA ILE A 593 18.04 9.11 -35.86
C ILE A 593 19.28 9.86 -36.34
N GLY A 594 19.88 10.63 -35.43
CA GLY A 594 21.13 11.36 -35.65
C GLY A 594 22.36 10.44 -35.74
N GLY A 595 23.53 11.06 -35.76
CA GLY A 595 24.82 10.37 -35.85
C GLY A 595 25.89 11.12 -35.07
N THR A 596 26.95 10.41 -34.65
CA THR A 596 28.09 11.04 -33.98
C THR A 596 29.30 11.02 -34.91
N PRO A 597 29.86 12.17 -35.28
CA PRO A 597 31.15 12.24 -35.96
C PRO A 597 32.26 11.60 -35.11
N ASP A 598 33.34 11.13 -35.73
CA ASP A 598 34.46 10.53 -34.98
C ASP A 598 35.04 11.51 -33.95
N THR A 599 34.86 11.20 -32.66
CA THR A 599 35.26 12.06 -31.54
C THR A 599 36.78 12.24 -31.45
N LYS A 600 37.57 11.40 -32.12
CA LYS A 600 39.04 11.55 -32.17
C LYS A 600 39.49 12.63 -33.15
N LYS A 601 38.65 13.00 -34.12
CA LYS A 601 38.96 14.02 -35.12
C LYS A 601 38.48 15.40 -34.67
N ARG A 602 39.34 16.11 -33.95
CA ARG A 602 39.02 17.44 -33.38
C ARG A 602 38.57 18.46 -34.44
N GLU A 603 39.05 18.34 -35.68
CA GLU A 603 38.65 19.19 -36.82
C GLU A 603 37.15 19.11 -37.18
N TYR A 604 36.42 18.10 -36.70
CA TYR A 604 34.97 17.97 -36.93
C TYR A 604 34.14 18.85 -35.98
N TYR A 605 34.75 19.38 -34.93
CA TYR A 605 34.07 20.08 -33.84
C TYR A 605 34.54 21.54 -33.73
N GLY A 606 33.71 22.39 -33.12
CA GLY A 606 33.99 23.82 -32.91
C GLY A 606 33.66 24.72 -34.10
N GLY A 607 32.78 24.27 -35.00
CA GLY A 607 32.27 25.09 -36.12
C GLY A 607 31.01 25.89 -35.76
N GLU A 608 30.21 26.23 -36.77
CA GLU A 608 28.99 27.05 -36.59
C GLU A 608 27.71 26.21 -36.41
N HIS A 609 27.71 24.95 -36.84
CA HIS A 609 26.52 24.10 -36.86
C HIS A 609 26.19 23.55 -35.47
N LEU A 610 24.98 23.81 -34.98
CA LEU A 610 24.53 23.31 -33.68
C LEU A 610 24.48 21.77 -33.65
N PHE A 611 24.96 21.19 -32.55
CA PHE A 611 25.00 19.73 -32.34
C PHE A 611 24.49 19.35 -30.95
N ALA A 612 23.23 18.92 -30.90
CA ALA A 612 22.55 18.63 -29.64
C ALA A 612 22.89 17.24 -29.10
N LYS A 613 23.21 17.19 -27.81
CA LYS A 613 23.32 15.99 -26.97
C LYS A 613 22.21 16.00 -25.92
N ILE A 614 22.08 14.88 -25.18
CA ILE A 614 21.05 14.74 -24.14
C ILE A 614 21.22 15.80 -23.03
N ALA A 615 22.46 16.22 -22.76
CA ALA A 615 22.76 17.26 -21.79
C ALA A 615 22.10 18.59 -22.18
N ASP A 616 22.18 19.00 -23.46
CA ASP A 616 21.54 20.22 -23.96
C ASP A 616 20.03 20.17 -23.82
N ILE A 617 19.39 19.04 -24.17
CA ILE A 617 17.94 18.83 -23.97
C ILE A 617 17.57 18.93 -22.49
N THR A 618 18.43 18.44 -21.59
CA THR A 618 18.17 18.43 -20.15
C THR A 618 18.38 19.80 -19.51
N ALA A 619 19.32 20.59 -20.04
CA ALA A 619 19.64 21.94 -19.59
C ALA A 619 18.74 23.01 -20.23
N CYS A 620 17.97 22.65 -21.27
CA CYS A 620 17.07 23.57 -21.96
C CYS A 620 16.02 24.16 -21.01
N GLU A 621 16.04 25.48 -20.85
CA GLU A 621 15.02 26.23 -20.12
C GLU A 621 13.87 26.58 -21.09
N GLY A 622 12.73 25.92 -20.92
CA GLY A 622 11.59 26.04 -21.82
C GLY A 622 11.54 24.94 -22.89
N ALA A 623 10.61 25.08 -23.84
CA ALA A 623 10.33 24.04 -24.82
C ALA A 623 11.31 24.01 -26.00
N GLU A 624 11.96 25.14 -26.33
CA GLU A 624 12.78 25.30 -27.54
C GLU A 624 14.28 25.39 -27.26
N LEU A 625 15.05 24.52 -27.91
CA LEU A 625 16.51 24.51 -27.88
C LEU A 625 17.04 25.43 -28.99
N HIS A 626 17.69 26.52 -28.61
CA HIS A 626 18.28 27.47 -29.57
C HIS A 626 19.80 27.37 -29.66
N GLU A 627 20.47 26.87 -28.62
CA GLU A 627 21.92 26.82 -28.52
C GLU A 627 22.37 25.44 -27.99
N THR A 628 23.58 25.03 -28.36
CA THR A 628 24.20 23.77 -27.94
C THR A 628 25.62 24.02 -27.49
N GLU A 629 26.09 23.25 -26.50
CA GLU A 629 27.45 23.37 -25.97
C GLU A 629 28.50 23.04 -27.05
N GLU A 630 28.23 22.01 -27.84
CA GLU A 630 29.11 21.57 -28.92
C GLU A 630 28.54 21.95 -30.30
N ARG A 631 29.44 22.20 -31.24
CA ARG A 631 29.11 22.53 -32.64
C ARG A 631 29.96 21.75 -33.62
N LEU A 632 29.46 21.54 -34.83
CA LEU A 632 30.17 20.88 -35.91
C LEU A 632 30.68 21.87 -36.95
N THR A 633 31.80 21.51 -37.57
CA THR A 633 32.31 22.16 -38.78
C THR A 633 31.67 21.56 -40.03
N ASP A 634 31.79 22.21 -41.18
CA ASP A 634 31.35 21.63 -42.47
C ASP A 634 32.00 20.27 -42.75
N ALA A 635 33.26 20.11 -42.35
CA ALA A 635 33.97 18.82 -42.46
C ALA A 635 33.34 17.75 -41.56
N GLY A 636 32.92 18.11 -40.34
CA GLY A 636 32.20 17.21 -39.44
C GLY A 636 30.85 16.79 -39.98
N VAL A 637 30.08 17.72 -40.57
CA VAL A 637 28.79 17.43 -41.20
C VAL A 637 28.96 16.53 -42.42
N LYS A 638 29.87 16.88 -43.34
CA LYS A 638 30.05 16.17 -44.61
C LYS A 638 30.58 14.74 -44.45
N ASN A 639 31.43 14.51 -43.45
CA ASN A 639 32.13 13.23 -43.25
C ASN A 639 31.51 12.36 -42.15
N SER A 640 30.29 12.66 -41.71
CA SER A 640 29.58 11.85 -40.72
C SER A 640 28.13 11.61 -41.16
N ASN A 641 27.43 10.71 -40.46
CA ASN A 641 26.02 10.40 -40.74
C ASN A 641 25.05 11.27 -39.92
N VAL A 642 25.45 12.49 -39.60
CA VAL A 642 24.57 13.48 -38.96
C VAL A 642 23.49 13.91 -39.96
N LYS A 643 22.30 14.25 -39.45
CA LYS A 643 21.17 14.69 -40.27
C LYS A 643 20.67 16.02 -39.75
N LEU A 644 20.48 16.96 -40.68
CA LEU A 644 19.98 18.28 -40.34
C LEU A 644 18.50 18.19 -39.99
N LEU A 645 18.14 18.67 -38.82
CA LEU A 645 16.77 18.79 -38.37
C LEU A 645 16.34 20.26 -38.51
N PRO A 646 15.21 20.56 -39.19
CA PRO A 646 14.70 21.91 -39.31
C PRO A 646 14.16 22.43 -37.96
N PRO A 647 13.97 23.75 -37.79
CA PRO A 647 13.24 24.32 -36.66
C PRO A 647 11.83 23.71 -36.53
N GLY A 648 11.32 23.64 -35.31
CA GLY A 648 10.01 23.03 -35.00
C GLY A 648 10.03 21.49 -34.96
N THR A 649 11.19 20.85 -35.07
CA THR A 649 11.32 19.39 -34.94
C THR A 649 11.36 18.99 -33.46
N LEU A 650 10.58 17.97 -33.09
CA LEU A 650 10.61 17.41 -31.74
C LEU A 650 11.82 16.49 -31.57
N LEU A 651 12.69 16.79 -30.63
CA LEU A 651 13.79 15.93 -30.20
C LEU A 651 13.32 15.01 -29.08
N LEU A 652 13.65 13.72 -29.15
CA LEU A 652 13.35 12.73 -28.13
C LEU A 652 14.59 11.88 -27.83
N SER A 653 15.01 11.84 -26.56
CA SER A 653 16.08 10.96 -26.12
C SER A 653 15.58 9.53 -25.86
N PHE A 654 16.27 8.52 -26.42
CA PHE A 654 15.76 7.13 -26.43
C PHE A 654 16.78 6.04 -26.05
N LYS A 655 18.02 6.39 -25.67
CA LYS A 655 19.06 5.41 -25.27
C LYS A 655 19.42 5.42 -23.78
N LEU A 656 19.89 6.56 -23.25
CA LEU A 656 20.46 6.64 -21.88
C LEU A 656 19.51 7.29 -20.88
N SER A 657 19.02 8.49 -21.20
CA SER A 657 17.98 9.18 -20.44
C SER A 657 16.72 9.13 -21.28
N LEU A 658 15.78 8.23 -20.96
CA LEU A 658 14.58 8.02 -21.80
C LEU A 658 13.56 9.12 -21.56
N GLY A 659 12.96 9.62 -22.64
CA GLY A 659 11.78 10.49 -22.56
C GLY A 659 12.05 11.98 -22.32
N LYS A 660 13.31 12.45 -22.40
CA LYS A 660 13.58 13.89 -22.43
C LYS A 660 13.26 14.43 -23.82
N VAL A 661 12.63 15.59 -23.85
CA VAL A 661 12.15 16.22 -25.08
C VAL A 661 12.51 17.70 -25.13
N ALA A 662 12.76 18.19 -26.34
CA ALA A 662 12.90 19.60 -26.67
C ALA A 662 12.47 19.81 -28.12
N MET A 663 12.08 21.02 -28.48
CA MET A 663 11.80 21.43 -29.86
C MET A 663 13.03 22.15 -30.42
N THR A 664 13.36 21.95 -31.69
CA THR A 664 14.45 22.72 -32.32
C THR A 664 14.01 24.17 -32.56
N GLY A 665 14.64 25.14 -31.93
CA GLY A 665 14.41 26.57 -32.23
C GLY A 665 15.18 27.07 -33.45
N ARG A 666 16.24 26.35 -33.85
CA ARG A 666 17.11 26.63 -35.00
C ARG A 666 17.48 25.31 -35.72
N PRO A 667 17.92 25.35 -36.99
CA PRO A 667 18.43 24.16 -37.66
C PRO A 667 19.61 23.58 -36.88
N MET A 668 19.59 22.27 -36.61
CA MET A 668 20.64 21.60 -35.84
C MET A 668 20.79 20.12 -36.16
N TYR A 669 21.92 19.55 -35.74
CA TYR A 669 22.23 18.13 -35.82
C TYR A 669 22.13 17.47 -34.44
N THR A 670 21.98 16.15 -34.39
CA THR A 670 21.94 15.41 -33.12
C THR A 670 22.80 14.15 -33.18
N ASN A 671 23.21 13.67 -32.00
CA ASN A 671 23.87 12.37 -31.89
C ASN A 671 22.90 11.18 -32.05
N GLU A 672 23.42 9.95 -32.02
CA GLU A 672 22.65 8.71 -32.20
C GLU A 672 21.78 8.31 -30.99
N ALA A 673 21.79 9.12 -29.92
CA ALA A 673 20.99 8.89 -28.71
C ALA A 673 19.69 9.72 -28.72
N ILE A 674 19.53 10.61 -29.71
CA ILE A 674 18.39 11.49 -29.91
C ILE A 674 17.73 11.16 -31.25
N ALA A 675 16.40 11.10 -31.23
CA ALA A 675 15.56 10.97 -32.41
C ALA A 675 14.87 12.31 -32.69
N GLY A 676 14.95 12.78 -33.93
CA GLY A 676 14.04 13.80 -34.45
C GLY A 676 12.72 13.15 -34.85
N ILE A 677 11.63 13.63 -34.28
CA ILE A 677 10.25 13.21 -34.55
C ILE A 677 9.60 14.33 -35.37
N ILE A 678 9.35 14.04 -36.64
CA ILE A 678 8.82 15.00 -37.60
C ILE A 678 7.40 14.55 -37.99
N PRO A 679 6.35 15.26 -37.57
CA PRO A 679 4.99 14.98 -38.02
C PRO A 679 4.89 14.98 -39.55
N LYS A 680 4.24 13.95 -40.10
CA LYS A 680 3.86 13.89 -41.53
C LYS A 680 2.35 13.81 -41.74
N ASP A 681 1.61 13.59 -40.67
CA ASP A 681 0.15 13.53 -40.65
C ASP A 681 -0.39 14.86 -40.14
N GLU A 682 -1.24 15.54 -40.91
CA GLU A 682 -1.83 16.84 -40.55
C GLU A 682 -2.73 16.76 -39.30
N ARG A 683 -3.12 15.55 -38.88
CA ARG A 683 -3.94 15.33 -37.69
C ARG A 683 -3.16 15.45 -36.38
N VAL A 684 -1.83 15.61 -36.40
CA VAL A 684 -1.03 15.72 -35.18
C VAL A 684 -0.27 17.03 -35.09
N LEU A 685 -0.44 17.73 -33.96
CA LEU A 685 0.33 18.93 -33.65
C LEU A 685 1.70 18.53 -33.08
N PRO A 686 2.83 19.08 -33.59
CA PRO A 686 4.16 18.78 -33.05
C PRO A 686 4.26 19.04 -31.53
N LYS A 687 3.66 20.14 -31.06
CA LYS A 687 3.68 20.54 -29.64
C LYS A 687 2.81 19.64 -28.75
N PHE A 688 1.79 18.99 -29.31
CA PHE A 688 1.05 17.96 -28.59
C PHE A 688 1.96 16.75 -28.29
N LEU A 689 2.77 16.32 -29.27
CA LEU A 689 3.74 15.24 -29.07
C LEU A 689 4.82 15.60 -28.04
N TYR A 690 5.24 16.87 -27.97
CA TYR A 690 6.15 17.35 -26.93
C TYR A 690 5.62 17.04 -25.52
N TYR A 691 4.34 17.28 -25.27
CA TYR A 691 3.72 16.98 -23.98
C TYR A 691 3.42 15.50 -23.76
N VAL A 692 3.05 14.75 -24.81
CA VAL A 692 2.57 13.37 -24.67
C VAL A 692 3.70 12.33 -24.65
N LEU A 693 4.70 12.44 -25.52
CA LEU A 693 5.74 11.41 -25.66
C LEU A 693 6.53 11.08 -24.37
N PRO A 694 6.84 12.05 -23.48
CA PRO A 694 7.47 11.75 -22.20
C PRO A 694 6.61 10.92 -21.23
N ARG A 695 5.29 10.91 -21.44
CA ARG A 695 4.29 10.36 -20.51
C ARG A 695 3.77 9.00 -20.95
N ILE A 696 4.02 8.59 -22.19
CA ILE A 696 3.63 7.28 -22.71
C ILE A 696 4.72 6.22 -22.46
N PRO A 697 4.35 4.98 -22.11
CA PRO A 697 5.30 3.90 -21.95
C PRO A 697 5.90 3.50 -23.31
N MET A 698 7.15 3.88 -23.55
CA MET A 698 7.85 3.53 -24.79
C MET A 698 8.19 2.03 -24.83
N PRO A 699 7.90 1.32 -25.93
CA PRO A 699 8.22 -0.10 -26.08
C PRO A 699 9.71 -0.37 -25.83
N GLY A 700 10.01 -1.19 -24.81
CA GLY A 700 11.38 -1.55 -24.45
C GLY A 700 12.12 -0.56 -23.54
N ALA A 701 11.47 0.48 -23.01
CA ALA A 701 12.07 1.42 -22.06
C ALA A 701 12.70 0.73 -20.84
N ARG A 702 12.06 -0.31 -20.28
CA ARG A 702 12.61 -1.12 -19.17
C ARG A 702 13.82 -1.99 -19.56
N LYS A 703 14.00 -2.34 -20.85
CA LYS A 703 15.20 -3.06 -21.36
C LYS A 703 16.35 -2.10 -21.66
N ALA A 704 16.04 -0.88 -22.11
CA ALA A 704 17.03 0.19 -22.32
C ALA A 704 17.62 0.72 -21.00
N ALA A 705 16.82 0.82 -19.94
CA ALA A 705 17.31 1.08 -18.58
C ALA A 705 18.29 0.01 -18.05
N LYS A 706 18.31 -1.18 -18.66
CA LYS A 706 19.23 -2.30 -18.37
C LYS A 706 20.45 -2.35 -19.31
N GLY A 707 20.74 -1.26 -20.04
CA GLY A 707 21.92 -1.14 -20.91
C GLY A 707 21.79 -1.77 -22.30
N GLN A 708 20.62 -2.33 -22.66
CA GLN A 708 20.37 -2.85 -24.01
C GLN A 708 19.69 -1.78 -24.88
N THR A 709 20.39 -1.25 -25.87
CA THR A 709 19.94 -0.14 -26.72
C THR A 709 18.55 -0.36 -27.34
N SER A 710 17.67 0.64 -27.19
CA SER A 710 16.43 0.71 -27.97
C SER A 710 16.76 1.02 -29.44
N SER A 711 16.11 0.33 -30.37
CA SER A 711 16.36 0.47 -31.81
C SER A 711 15.31 1.36 -32.47
N LYS A 712 15.67 1.98 -33.61
CA LYS A 712 14.75 2.78 -34.44
C LYS A 712 13.41 2.07 -34.67
N GLY A 713 13.46 0.77 -34.99
CA GLY A 713 12.26 -0.03 -35.26
C GLY A 713 11.35 -0.27 -34.05
N ARG A 714 11.83 -0.12 -32.80
CA ARG A 714 10.95 -0.13 -31.61
C ARG A 714 10.26 1.22 -31.45
N LEU A 715 10.99 2.32 -31.66
CA LEU A 715 10.43 3.66 -31.58
C LEU A 715 9.36 3.88 -32.65
N GLU A 716 9.59 3.37 -33.87
CA GLU A 716 8.58 3.40 -34.95
C GLU A 716 7.30 2.65 -34.59
N LYS A 717 7.37 1.61 -33.75
CA LYS A 717 6.22 0.80 -33.33
C LYS A 717 5.51 1.35 -32.09
N ALA A 718 6.05 2.39 -31.45
CA ALA A 718 5.38 3.05 -30.34
C ALA A 718 3.98 3.52 -30.79
N LYS A 719 2.99 3.40 -29.91
CA LYS A 719 1.64 3.89 -30.17
C LYS A 719 1.40 5.16 -29.36
N VAL A 720 0.65 6.11 -29.92
CA VAL A 720 0.30 7.39 -29.28
C VAL A 720 -1.19 7.69 -29.41
N PRO A 721 -1.81 8.35 -28.43
CA PRO A 721 -3.17 8.85 -28.60
C PRO A 721 -3.21 9.91 -29.70
N LEU A 722 -4.30 9.92 -30.49
CA LEU A 722 -4.53 10.93 -31.53
C LEU A 722 -5.96 11.48 -31.40
N PRO A 723 -6.22 12.35 -30.41
CA PRO A 723 -7.50 13.06 -30.30
C PRO A 723 -7.64 14.10 -31.43
N SER A 724 -8.79 14.76 -31.54
CA SER A 724 -9.01 15.80 -32.56
C SER A 724 -8.04 16.97 -32.38
N ILE A 725 -7.78 17.74 -33.44
CA ILE A 725 -6.89 18.92 -33.39
C ILE A 725 -7.36 19.93 -32.33
N ALA A 726 -8.68 20.11 -32.17
CA ALA A 726 -9.24 21.01 -31.17
C ALA A 726 -8.93 20.54 -29.73
N GLU A 727 -9.03 19.24 -29.47
CA GLU A 727 -8.66 18.65 -28.17
C GLU A 727 -7.14 18.72 -27.94
N GLN A 728 -6.33 18.46 -28.97
CA GLN A 728 -4.88 18.61 -28.88
C GLN A 728 -4.49 20.05 -28.52
N GLN A 729 -5.13 21.04 -29.15
CA GLN A 729 -4.87 22.46 -28.87
C GLN A 729 -5.29 22.82 -27.44
N ALA A 730 -6.48 22.41 -26.99
CA ALA A 730 -6.92 22.65 -25.60
C ALA A 730 -5.95 22.04 -24.57
N MET A 731 -5.41 20.84 -24.85
CA MET A 731 -4.39 20.22 -24.01
C MET A 731 -3.08 21.00 -24.00
N ILE A 732 -2.63 21.49 -25.15
CA ILE A 732 -1.43 22.35 -25.25
C ILE A 732 -1.65 23.62 -24.41
N ASP A 733 -2.77 24.30 -24.58
CA ASP A 733 -3.06 25.57 -23.89
C ASP A 733 -3.06 25.38 -22.35
N MET A 734 -3.66 24.29 -21.86
CA MET A 734 -3.63 23.95 -20.42
C MET A 734 -2.21 23.68 -19.92
N MET A 735 -1.40 22.96 -20.69
CA MET A 735 -0.04 22.63 -20.32
C MET A 735 0.88 23.84 -20.33
N GLU A 736 0.74 24.73 -21.32
CA GLU A 736 1.49 25.99 -21.40
C GLU A 736 1.14 26.92 -20.24
N ALA A 737 -0.14 27.03 -19.87
CA ALA A 737 -0.55 27.80 -18.70
C ALA A 737 0.10 27.26 -17.42
N HIS A 738 0.19 25.93 -17.29
CA HIS A 738 0.85 25.29 -16.16
C HIS A 738 2.37 25.52 -16.15
N ASP A 739 3.04 25.39 -17.31
CA ASP A 739 4.47 25.64 -17.44
C ASP A 739 4.81 27.11 -17.12
N ALA A 740 3.98 28.05 -17.56
CA ALA A 740 4.12 29.48 -17.23
C ALA A 740 3.99 29.74 -15.72
N GLU A 741 3.05 29.08 -15.06
CA GLU A 741 2.87 29.18 -13.61
C GLU A 741 4.07 28.59 -12.85
N VAL A 742 4.58 27.42 -13.27
CA VAL A 742 5.78 26.82 -12.70
C VAL A 742 7.00 27.72 -12.88
N ALA A 743 7.16 28.35 -14.05
CA ALA A 743 8.23 29.30 -14.29
C ALA A 743 8.13 30.53 -13.37
N ARG A 744 6.93 31.09 -13.20
CA ARG A 744 6.67 32.21 -12.27
C ARG A 744 7.06 31.85 -10.83
N LEU A 745 6.59 30.71 -10.34
CA LEU A 745 6.90 30.26 -8.97
C LEU A 745 8.39 29.99 -8.76
N LYS A 746 9.09 29.44 -9.76
CA LYS A 746 10.55 29.27 -9.71
C LYS A 746 11.29 30.60 -9.63
N ALA A 747 10.85 31.61 -10.38
CA ALA A 747 11.42 32.95 -10.32
C ALA A 747 11.23 33.56 -8.91
N GLU A 748 10.02 33.47 -8.34
CA GLU A 748 9.74 33.96 -6.98
C GLU A 748 10.59 33.25 -5.91
N VAL A 749 10.79 31.94 -6.03
CA VAL A 749 11.67 31.18 -5.12
C VAL A 749 13.13 31.61 -5.29
N GLY A 750 13.58 31.84 -6.52
CA GLY A 750 14.91 32.36 -6.81
C GLY A 750 15.16 33.71 -6.15
N GLU A 751 14.24 34.66 -6.32
CA GLU A 751 14.32 35.98 -5.69
C GLU A 751 14.34 35.91 -4.16
N ARG A 752 13.50 35.06 -3.57
CA ARG A 752 13.50 34.84 -2.11
C ARG A 752 14.80 34.24 -1.59
N ASN A 753 15.42 33.31 -2.33
CA ASN A 753 16.70 32.72 -1.96
C ASN A 753 17.84 33.73 -2.03
N VAL A 754 17.85 34.59 -3.06
CA VAL A 754 18.83 35.70 -3.16
C VAL A 754 18.66 36.67 -1.99
N ALA A 755 17.42 37.06 -1.69
CA ALA A 755 17.13 37.94 -0.54
C ALA A 755 17.51 37.31 0.81
N ALA A 756 17.32 36.00 0.97
CA ALA A 756 17.72 35.27 2.17
C ALA A 756 19.24 35.17 2.32
N ASP A 757 19.97 34.90 1.23
CA ASP A 757 21.44 34.87 1.23
C ASP A 757 22.04 36.26 1.49
N GLU A 758 21.41 37.32 0.99
CA GLU A 758 21.82 38.70 1.23
C GLU A 758 21.58 39.11 2.69
N ALA A 759 20.42 38.76 3.26
CA ALA A 759 20.13 38.95 4.67
C ALA A 759 21.07 38.15 5.59
N PHE A 760 21.43 36.92 5.19
CA PHE A 760 22.39 36.10 5.93
C PHE A 760 23.80 36.68 5.90
N ARG A 761 24.25 37.23 4.75
CA ARG A 761 25.53 37.93 4.64
C ARG A 761 25.57 39.22 5.46
N LEU A 762 24.49 39.98 5.48
CA LEU A 762 24.40 41.21 6.29
C LEU A 762 24.43 40.91 7.80
N ASN A 763 23.76 39.84 8.25
CA ASN A 763 23.82 39.38 9.65
C ASN A 763 25.16 38.75 10.04
N ALA A 764 25.98 38.28 9.09
CA ALA A 764 27.32 37.77 9.37
C ALA A 764 28.39 38.88 9.43
N LEU A 765 28.06 40.09 8.97
CA LEU A 765 28.92 41.28 9.01
C LEU A 765 28.59 42.23 10.17
N ALA A 766 27.47 42.01 10.87
CA ALA A 766 27.07 42.67 12.12
C ALA A 766 27.50 41.82 13.33
#